data_AF-A0A535RK29-F1
#
_entry.id   AF-A0A535RK29-F1
#
_cell.length_a   1.000
_cell.length_b   1.000
_cell.length_c   1.000
_cell.angle_alpha   90.00
_cell.angle_beta   90.00
_cell.angle_gamma   90.00
#
_symmetry.space_group_name_H-M   'P 1'
#
loop_
_entity.id
_entity.type
_entity.pdbx_description
1 polymer ?
#
loop_
_entity_poly.entity_id
_entity_poly.type
_entity_poly.pdbx_seq_one_letter_code
_entity_poly.pdbx_strand_id
1 'polypeptide(L)'
;MPDHEGQQLGNYRLVRSLGQGGFAHVYLGEHIHLRTLAAVKVLDTRMSGSDESLQFRHEARVIADLHHPNIVRVLDFSVIDDTPFLVMEYAPNGTLAKRHPRGIPLPPVVVVSYVKQVAAALQYAHTQKRLIHLDVKPANMLIGSNDEILLSDFGIALTAISSRSQAIENILGTLPYMSPEHLNGKPSLASDQYSLGVVAYEWLCGSPPFQGSHSALFAQHSFAPPPSLQSRMPGIPSGVDQIVLRALAKQPQQRFPSVQDFADALEEAVLQALQAPGAMGGGHAGITRPSPSSTTQQVPPRIGPSPFVVGSPAHTGTPFGQTEQVSEPVVTPLPNTGAPEHPLVLQERVLIRQAQTLEQGYELRKTDLQRRQREEEQVAYQARQSAMSQADQAIEEVRQIYAQTRSELSASGWNWWAKARIFTPPPEEPARSLDAAIQVATCHTTAAAASDRVSAFLRRYARPGVLFTWMLRLAAVVAVIFGLLLLWASGSPGSLLLDAGWALIVFIAVLVGCFYWLYYPLRKAYVTLTYVEPLVELAHQERCASIEDIFQTQLHEIGQRLEEQKDQLEHILQERLMKLRADVVTFLHETSYAGAGWDDASWDAWETLHITPAVARIGALMLPAQLALPPLPALISCPEGCNLFIKAAGAAKQSAAAVVQSLLIRLLATQQPGNVRLTIIDPIELENTLNPFSPLAEHHTMLGTGNAWVSTQEIEQQLRGVTDHIRHVHRKRSEYRVEREKGEEDNESSLQAEPYHILVVMGFPANFSPAAANDLLVIARNGPRCGVSTIVVGDLDQPFPALLGLELHALERISSVITGNEQHFSWLDPDFSACQLQLDTLPPLPLSTQLLQTVRQYLSDAASVEYNTRLKELLDQPQWPASGDRVKAWLGHPVILKEPTAVTFSRESGSHLLIVGKQEEMAMSIAVTSLVSLAAQCPPQRLQCYIVDTNSKQDVLQVVGQLLPGYISRVVTRQNLHSGLAQVITYISDVLEQRRASDAFEHTSILLILHGLQRMDELRQKPAQHEHAGSPALAERFATILHQGPDLGIHLLMWCDRLTSLKSMPGSNALEHFDRRVVFRTPSKNESMELLEWPGATELSQDYAVLFDTTTGEREMFRPYHLPSREWLEEAAEKIGRKILPN
;
A
#
# COMPACT_ATOMS: atom_id res chain seq x y z
N MET A 1 -13.35 -14.35 -29.19
CA MET A 1 -14.23 -13.80 -28.13
C MET A 1 -15.64 -14.34 -28.33
N PRO A 2 -16.33 -14.77 -27.27
CA PRO A 2 -17.75 -15.10 -27.34
C PRO A 2 -18.57 -13.81 -27.48
N ASP A 3 -19.43 -13.76 -28.49
CA ASP A 3 -20.52 -12.79 -28.52
C ASP A 3 -21.67 -13.37 -27.67
N HIS A 4 -22.18 -12.58 -26.73
CA HIS A 4 -23.26 -12.99 -25.83
C HIS A 4 -24.65 -12.52 -26.33
N GLU A 5 -24.75 -11.86 -27.50
CA GLU A 5 -26.05 -11.53 -28.10
C GLU A 5 -26.94 -12.78 -28.29
N GLY A 6 -28.21 -12.66 -27.89
CA GLY A 6 -29.18 -13.76 -27.86
C GLY A 6 -29.15 -14.65 -26.61
N GLN A 7 -28.07 -14.63 -25.81
CA GLN A 7 -27.99 -15.40 -24.56
C GLN A 7 -29.01 -14.88 -23.51
N GLN A 8 -29.45 -15.75 -22.61
CA GLN A 8 -30.19 -15.36 -21.41
C GLN A 8 -29.28 -15.44 -20.18
N LEU A 9 -29.20 -14.35 -19.41
CA LEU A 9 -28.56 -14.28 -18.10
C LEU A 9 -29.63 -13.97 -17.05
N GLY A 10 -29.89 -14.94 -16.16
CA GLY A 10 -30.98 -14.87 -15.20
C GLY A 10 -32.33 -14.62 -15.88
N ASN A 11 -32.97 -13.51 -15.53
CA ASN A 11 -34.27 -13.10 -16.08
C ASN A 11 -34.19 -12.23 -17.35
N TYR A 12 -32.99 -12.00 -17.90
CA TYR A 12 -32.75 -11.04 -18.98
C TYR A 12 -32.18 -11.73 -20.23
N ARG A 13 -32.79 -11.49 -21.38
CA ARG A 13 -32.24 -11.88 -22.69
C ARG A 13 -31.42 -10.73 -23.26
N LEU A 14 -30.18 -11.00 -23.65
CA LEU A 14 -29.31 -10.01 -24.28
C LEU A 14 -29.74 -9.81 -25.73
N VAL A 15 -30.08 -8.57 -26.09
CA VAL A 15 -30.70 -8.20 -27.38
C VAL A 15 -29.67 -7.68 -28.37
N ARG A 16 -28.74 -6.84 -27.90
CA ARG A 16 -27.61 -6.29 -28.67
C ARG A 16 -26.56 -5.65 -27.76
N SER A 17 -25.34 -5.47 -28.22
CA SER A 17 -24.32 -4.68 -27.53
C SER A 17 -24.68 -3.19 -27.46
N LEU A 18 -24.30 -2.54 -26.36
CA LEU A 18 -24.37 -1.09 -26.11
C LEU A 18 -22.96 -0.46 -26.06
N GLY A 19 -21.96 -1.23 -25.60
CA GLY A 19 -20.56 -0.81 -25.53
C GLY A 19 -19.68 -1.85 -24.82
N GLN A 20 -18.37 -1.71 -24.98
CA GLN A 20 -17.35 -2.53 -24.34
C GLN A 20 -16.41 -1.62 -23.54
N GLY A 21 -16.09 -2.01 -22.31
CA GLY A 21 -15.00 -1.44 -21.50
C GLY A 21 -13.88 -2.46 -21.33
N GLY A 22 -12.73 -2.06 -20.78
CA GLY A 22 -11.53 -2.91 -20.65
C GLY A 22 -11.58 -4.00 -19.58
N PHE A 23 -12.78 -4.44 -19.18
CA PHE A 23 -13.05 -5.53 -18.23
C PHE A 23 -14.53 -5.95 -18.20
N ALA A 24 -15.37 -5.41 -19.09
CA ALA A 24 -16.80 -5.68 -19.09
C ALA A 24 -17.47 -5.33 -20.43
N HIS A 25 -18.42 -6.16 -20.86
CA HIS A 25 -19.32 -5.89 -21.96
C HIS A 25 -20.69 -5.43 -21.46
N VAL A 26 -21.23 -4.35 -22.03
CA VAL A 26 -22.57 -3.82 -21.70
C VAL A 26 -23.51 -4.12 -22.86
N TYR A 27 -24.57 -4.89 -22.59
CA TYR A 27 -25.62 -5.26 -23.53
C TYR A 27 -26.96 -4.59 -23.17
N LEU A 28 -27.81 -4.39 -24.16
CA LEU A 28 -29.22 -4.10 -23.97
C LEU A 28 -29.92 -5.43 -23.65
N GLY A 29 -30.44 -5.58 -22.44
CA GLY A 29 -31.23 -6.73 -22.02
C GLY A 29 -32.73 -6.47 -22.09
N GLU A 30 -33.51 -7.49 -22.42
CA GLU A 30 -34.97 -7.52 -22.27
C GLU A 30 -35.34 -8.47 -21.12
N HIS A 31 -36.08 -7.98 -20.11
CA HIS A 31 -36.56 -8.84 -19.03
C HIS A 31 -37.66 -9.78 -19.56
N ILE A 32 -37.45 -11.09 -19.52
CA ILE A 32 -38.28 -12.09 -20.23
C ILE A 32 -39.76 -12.08 -19.84
N HIS A 33 -40.07 -11.81 -18.56
CA HIS A 33 -41.43 -11.71 -18.04
C HIS A 33 -42.03 -10.28 -18.16
N LEU A 34 -41.26 -9.24 -17.81
CA LEU A 34 -41.77 -7.86 -17.74
C LEU A 34 -41.75 -7.11 -19.07
N ARG A 35 -41.00 -7.60 -20.06
CA ARG A 35 -40.81 -6.95 -21.39
C ARG A 35 -40.23 -5.53 -21.32
N THR A 36 -39.60 -5.20 -20.20
CA THR A 36 -38.85 -3.96 -19.97
C THR A 36 -37.41 -4.11 -20.46
N LEU A 37 -36.83 -3.00 -20.92
CA LEU A 37 -35.42 -2.92 -21.31
C LEU A 37 -34.54 -2.50 -20.13
N ALA A 38 -33.35 -3.08 -20.04
CA ALA A 38 -32.34 -2.79 -19.05
C ALA A 38 -30.93 -2.78 -19.69
N ALA A 39 -29.95 -2.14 -19.05
CA ALA A 39 -28.54 -2.30 -19.40
C ALA A 39 -27.95 -3.44 -18.56
N VAL A 40 -27.43 -4.48 -19.19
CA VAL A 40 -26.80 -5.64 -18.53
C VAL A 40 -25.30 -5.55 -18.75
N LYS A 41 -24.54 -5.27 -17.69
CA LYS A 41 -23.07 -5.24 -17.70
C LYS A 41 -22.56 -6.59 -17.21
N VAL A 42 -21.92 -7.35 -18.09
CA VAL A 42 -21.26 -8.63 -17.82
C VAL A 42 -19.77 -8.34 -17.64
N LEU A 43 -19.12 -8.85 -16.59
CA LEU A 43 -17.68 -8.65 -16.41
C LEU A 43 -16.89 -9.81 -17.05
N ASP A 44 -15.72 -9.51 -17.61
CA ASP A 44 -14.93 -10.47 -18.40
C ASP A 44 -14.08 -11.45 -17.55
N THR A 45 -14.43 -11.61 -16.26
CA THR A 45 -13.68 -12.43 -15.31
C THR A 45 -14.56 -13.49 -14.67
N ARG A 46 -14.02 -14.71 -14.51
CA ARG A 46 -14.71 -15.82 -13.85
C ARG A 46 -14.35 -15.87 -12.36
N MET A 47 -15.36 -15.89 -11.51
CA MET A 47 -15.22 -15.96 -10.05
C MET A 47 -15.18 -17.42 -9.59
N SER A 48 -14.05 -18.08 -9.80
CA SER A 48 -13.86 -19.49 -9.40
C SER A 48 -13.82 -19.73 -7.89
N GLY A 49 -13.69 -18.67 -7.07
CA GLY A 49 -13.76 -18.74 -5.61
C GLY A 49 -15.13 -18.40 -5.01
N SER A 50 -15.48 -19.06 -3.90
CA SER A 50 -16.62 -18.68 -3.06
C SER A 50 -16.56 -17.23 -2.60
N ASP A 51 -15.35 -16.79 -2.27
CA ASP A 51 -15.11 -15.55 -1.54
C ASP A 51 -15.14 -14.34 -2.49
N GLU A 52 -14.61 -14.48 -3.71
CA GLU A 52 -14.76 -13.53 -4.82
C GLU A 52 -16.26 -13.33 -5.15
N SER A 53 -16.99 -14.43 -5.27
CA SER A 53 -18.44 -14.44 -5.51
C SER A 53 -19.24 -13.85 -4.33
N LEU A 54 -18.74 -13.93 -3.09
CA LEU A 54 -19.37 -13.29 -1.93
C LEU A 54 -19.06 -11.78 -1.89
N GLN A 55 -17.81 -11.41 -2.17
CA GLN A 55 -17.35 -10.03 -2.17
C GLN A 55 -18.09 -9.20 -3.23
N PHE A 56 -18.17 -9.68 -4.47
CA PHE A 56 -18.97 -9.03 -5.53
C PHE A 56 -20.44 -8.84 -5.12
N ARG A 57 -21.06 -9.85 -4.51
CA ARG A 57 -22.48 -9.77 -4.08
C ARG A 57 -22.70 -8.89 -2.85
N HIS A 58 -21.69 -8.71 -1.99
CA HIS A 58 -21.72 -7.72 -0.92
C HIS A 58 -21.61 -6.30 -1.49
N GLU A 59 -20.62 -6.07 -2.35
CA GLU A 59 -20.30 -4.75 -2.86
C GLU A 59 -21.32 -4.25 -3.90
N ALA A 60 -21.85 -5.11 -4.78
CA ALA A 60 -22.95 -4.78 -5.69
C ALA A 60 -24.23 -4.35 -4.94
N ARG A 61 -24.46 -4.88 -3.72
CA ARG A 61 -25.56 -4.45 -2.85
C ARG A 61 -25.38 -3.02 -2.33
N VAL A 62 -24.14 -2.59 -2.04
CA VAL A 62 -23.85 -1.21 -1.63
C VAL A 62 -24.19 -0.21 -2.75
N ILE A 63 -23.99 -0.59 -4.01
CA ILE A 63 -24.38 0.20 -5.19
C ILE A 63 -25.91 0.17 -5.38
N ALA A 64 -26.55 -1.00 -5.20
CA ALA A 64 -28.01 -1.14 -5.36
C ALA A 64 -28.84 -0.32 -4.35
N ASP A 65 -28.29 -0.03 -3.18
CA ASP A 65 -28.87 0.88 -2.19
C ASP A 65 -28.84 2.37 -2.60
N LEU A 66 -28.17 2.75 -3.71
CA LEU A 66 -28.08 4.15 -4.14
C LEU A 66 -29.38 4.60 -4.82
N HIS A 67 -30.07 5.59 -4.24
CA HIS A 67 -31.35 6.10 -4.71
C HIS A 67 -31.30 7.62 -4.85
N HIS A 68 -30.90 8.09 -6.04
CA HIS A 68 -30.75 9.52 -6.36
C HIS A 68 -31.12 9.76 -7.84
N PRO A 69 -31.84 10.83 -8.21
CA PRO A 69 -32.33 11.07 -9.57
C PRO A 69 -31.24 11.29 -10.63
N ASN A 70 -29.98 11.48 -10.22
CA ASN A 70 -28.82 11.59 -11.10
C ASN A 70 -27.81 10.43 -10.98
N ILE A 71 -28.23 9.28 -10.43
CA ILE A 71 -27.43 8.04 -10.38
C ILE A 71 -28.16 6.98 -11.20
N VAL A 72 -27.44 6.22 -12.03
CA VAL A 72 -28.02 5.05 -12.71
C VAL A 72 -28.36 3.99 -11.67
N ARG A 73 -29.64 3.66 -11.54
CA ARG A 73 -30.11 2.66 -10.58
C ARG A 73 -29.76 1.25 -11.04
N VAL A 74 -29.22 0.45 -10.12
CA VAL A 74 -29.11 -1.01 -10.25
C VAL A 74 -30.48 -1.64 -9.97
N LEU A 75 -30.89 -2.54 -10.85
CA LEU A 75 -32.16 -3.27 -10.80
C LEU A 75 -32.01 -4.69 -10.25
N ASP A 76 -30.91 -5.36 -10.59
CA ASP A 76 -30.63 -6.77 -10.25
C ASP A 76 -29.11 -7.04 -10.35
N PHE A 77 -28.61 -8.09 -9.69
CA PHE A 77 -27.22 -8.55 -9.80
C PHE A 77 -27.09 -10.03 -9.45
N SER A 78 -26.23 -10.76 -10.16
CA SER A 78 -25.97 -12.17 -9.83
C SER A 78 -24.62 -12.66 -10.37
N VAL A 79 -24.29 -13.89 -10.02
CA VAL A 79 -23.21 -14.69 -10.62
C VAL A 79 -23.85 -15.98 -11.13
N ILE A 80 -23.70 -16.27 -12.42
CA ILE A 80 -24.23 -17.47 -13.09
C ILE A 80 -23.09 -18.07 -13.91
N ASP A 81 -22.84 -19.38 -13.78
CA ASP A 81 -21.74 -20.08 -14.44
C ASP A 81 -20.39 -19.34 -14.27
N ASP A 82 -20.08 -19.03 -13.00
CA ASP A 82 -18.97 -18.21 -12.50
C ASP A 82 -18.85 -16.80 -13.11
N THR A 83 -19.84 -16.37 -13.89
CA THR A 83 -19.85 -15.10 -14.63
C THR A 83 -20.69 -14.06 -13.89
N PRO A 84 -20.08 -13.00 -13.33
CA PRO A 84 -20.78 -11.92 -12.63
C PRO A 84 -21.44 -10.95 -13.62
N PHE A 85 -22.66 -10.50 -13.31
CA PHE A 85 -23.32 -9.45 -14.06
C PHE A 85 -24.16 -8.52 -13.17
N LEU A 86 -24.27 -7.28 -13.63
CA LEU A 86 -25.01 -6.18 -13.01
C LEU A 86 -26.08 -5.68 -13.99
N VAL A 87 -27.31 -5.55 -13.53
CA VAL A 87 -28.44 -5.06 -14.35
C VAL A 87 -28.84 -3.67 -13.86
N MET A 88 -29.02 -2.74 -14.79
CA MET A 88 -29.20 -1.32 -14.54
C MET A 88 -30.34 -0.74 -15.39
N GLU A 89 -30.89 0.39 -14.98
CA GLU A 89 -31.86 1.14 -15.80
C GLU A 89 -31.22 1.58 -17.14
N TYR A 90 -31.93 1.38 -18.25
CA TYR A 90 -31.41 1.68 -19.59
C TYR A 90 -31.58 3.17 -19.94
N ALA A 91 -30.46 3.89 -20.08
CA ALA A 91 -30.42 5.27 -20.56
C ALA A 91 -30.42 5.31 -22.12
N PRO A 92 -31.51 5.74 -22.78
CA PRO A 92 -31.65 5.61 -24.23
C PRO A 92 -30.87 6.67 -25.02
N ASN A 93 -30.64 7.85 -24.44
CA ASN A 93 -30.12 9.03 -25.15
C ASN A 93 -28.58 9.11 -25.19
N GLY A 94 -27.89 8.03 -24.79
CA GLY A 94 -26.44 7.89 -24.92
C GLY A 94 -25.67 8.50 -23.75
N THR A 95 -24.50 9.08 -24.05
CA THR A 95 -23.55 9.63 -23.05
C THR A 95 -23.17 11.05 -23.40
N LEU A 96 -22.76 11.86 -22.42
CA LEU A 96 -22.28 13.23 -22.67
C LEU A 96 -21.03 13.24 -23.57
N ALA A 97 -20.16 12.22 -23.52
CA ALA A 97 -19.05 12.08 -24.47
C ALA A 97 -19.51 11.87 -25.93
N LYS A 98 -20.67 11.23 -26.16
CA LYS A 98 -21.26 11.08 -27.50
C LYS A 98 -22.05 12.32 -27.94
N ARG A 99 -22.69 13.02 -26.99
CA ARG A 99 -23.43 14.27 -27.27
C ARG A 99 -22.50 15.47 -27.51
N HIS A 100 -21.40 15.55 -26.77
CA HIS A 100 -20.40 16.62 -26.83
C HIS A 100 -18.99 16.05 -27.03
N PRO A 101 -18.59 15.69 -28.27
CA PRO A 101 -17.25 15.24 -28.58
C PRO A 101 -16.14 16.24 -28.20
N ARG A 102 -14.93 15.71 -27.93
CA ARG A 102 -13.73 16.51 -27.65
C ARG A 102 -13.43 17.53 -28.75
N GLY A 103 -12.93 18.70 -28.35
CA GLY A 103 -12.64 19.83 -29.22
C GLY A 103 -13.77 20.87 -29.30
N ILE A 104 -14.94 20.61 -28.70
CA ILE A 104 -16.11 21.50 -28.75
C ILE A 104 -16.31 22.19 -27.39
N PRO A 105 -16.10 23.52 -27.28
CA PRO A 105 -16.45 24.28 -26.07
C PRO A 105 -17.98 24.41 -25.92
N LEU A 106 -18.48 24.31 -24.69
CA LEU A 106 -19.89 24.44 -24.33
C LEU A 106 -20.18 25.78 -23.65
N PRO A 107 -21.39 26.35 -23.79
CA PRO A 107 -21.78 27.56 -23.06
C PRO A 107 -21.68 27.33 -21.54
N PRO A 108 -21.14 28.28 -20.74
CA PRO A 108 -20.96 28.08 -19.29
C PRO A 108 -22.24 27.70 -18.52
N VAL A 109 -23.40 28.16 -18.96
CA VAL A 109 -24.71 27.79 -18.38
C VAL A 109 -25.02 26.29 -18.56
N VAL A 110 -24.63 25.70 -19.70
CA VAL A 110 -24.77 24.26 -19.97
C VAL A 110 -23.79 23.46 -19.10
N VAL A 111 -22.55 23.94 -18.97
CA VAL A 111 -21.54 23.33 -18.08
C VAL A 111 -22.03 23.30 -16.63
N VAL A 112 -22.52 24.42 -16.11
CA VAL A 112 -23.11 24.51 -14.76
C VAL A 112 -24.29 23.53 -14.59
N SER A 113 -25.18 23.45 -15.57
CA SER A 113 -26.34 22.54 -15.53
C SER A 113 -25.96 21.05 -15.43
N TYR A 114 -24.87 20.63 -16.08
CA TYR A 114 -24.33 19.27 -15.94
C TYR A 114 -23.53 19.09 -14.65
N VAL A 115 -22.65 20.03 -14.31
CA VAL A 115 -21.81 19.99 -13.11
C VAL A 115 -22.67 19.89 -11.84
N LYS A 116 -23.79 20.63 -11.74
CA LYS A 116 -24.69 20.54 -10.57
C LYS A 116 -25.38 19.18 -10.44
N GLN A 117 -25.83 18.57 -11.53
CA GLN A 117 -26.45 17.23 -11.49
C GLN A 117 -25.45 16.14 -11.07
N VAL A 118 -24.24 16.19 -11.62
CA VAL A 118 -23.17 15.25 -11.27
C VAL A 118 -22.65 15.49 -9.84
N ALA A 119 -22.52 16.74 -9.42
CA ALA A 119 -22.13 17.08 -8.05
C ALA A 119 -23.16 16.58 -7.02
N ALA A 120 -24.47 16.75 -7.27
CA ALA A 120 -25.51 16.23 -6.39
C ALA A 120 -25.44 14.69 -6.26
N ALA A 121 -25.22 13.96 -7.36
CA ALA A 121 -25.04 12.51 -7.36
C ALA A 121 -23.82 12.07 -6.54
N LEU A 122 -22.68 12.72 -6.74
CA LEU A 122 -21.44 12.45 -5.99
C LEU A 122 -21.61 12.79 -4.50
N GLN A 123 -22.16 13.97 -4.19
CA GLN A 123 -22.43 14.42 -2.82
C GLN A 123 -23.36 13.47 -2.06
N TYR A 124 -24.38 12.91 -2.74
CA TYR A 124 -25.25 11.88 -2.18
C TYR A 124 -24.45 10.62 -1.80
N ALA A 125 -23.65 10.07 -2.72
CA ALA A 125 -22.84 8.88 -2.44
C ALA A 125 -21.78 9.11 -1.34
N HIS A 126 -21.12 10.29 -1.37
CA HIS A 126 -20.13 10.74 -0.39
C HIS A 126 -20.72 10.84 1.02
N THR A 127 -21.96 11.31 1.15
CA THR A 127 -22.61 11.53 2.46
C THR A 127 -23.35 10.30 2.99
N GLN A 128 -24.15 9.62 2.15
CA GLN A 128 -25.03 8.53 2.59
C GLN A 128 -24.32 7.19 2.73
N LYS A 129 -23.29 6.92 1.91
CA LYS A 129 -22.59 5.62 1.86
C LYS A 129 -21.07 5.72 2.02
N ARG A 130 -20.51 6.93 2.14
CA ARG A 130 -19.05 7.20 2.13
C ARG A 130 -18.32 6.63 0.89
N LEU A 131 -19.05 6.38 -0.19
CA LEU A 131 -18.56 5.78 -1.42
C LEU A 131 -17.87 6.85 -2.29
N ILE A 132 -16.76 6.51 -2.93
CA ILE A 132 -16.02 7.36 -3.87
C ILE A 132 -16.20 6.78 -5.28
N HIS A 133 -16.39 7.61 -6.30
CA HIS A 133 -16.70 7.16 -7.67
C HIS A 133 -15.44 6.80 -8.47
N LEU A 134 -14.37 7.60 -8.36
CA LEU A 134 -13.04 7.47 -8.97
C LEU A 134 -12.96 7.54 -10.50
N ASP A 135 -13.99 7.10 -11.23
CA ASP A 135 -14.06 7.13 -12.70
C ASP A 135 -15.02 8.22 -13.24
N VAL A 136 -14.95 9.44 -12.71
CA VAL A 136 -15.82 10.56 -13.12
C VAL A 136 -15.31 11.17 -14.44
N LYS A 137 -15.97 10.82 -15.55
CA LYS A 137 -15.64 11.27 -16.92
C LYS A 137 -16.89 11.34 -17.80
N PRO A 138 -16.90 12.10 -18.93
CA PRO A 138 -18.11 12.30 -19.75
C PRO A 138 -18.67 11.03 -20.42
N ALA A 139 -17.87 9.95 -20.46
CA ALA A 139 -18.33 8.65 -20.95
C ALA A 139 -19.31 7.95 -19.98
N ASN A 140 -19.14 8.16 -18.67
CA ASN A 140 -19.96 7.55 -17.61
C ASN A 140 -21.10 8.48 -17.17
N MET A 141 -21.31 9.58 -17.88
CA MET A 141 -22.44 10.49 -17.69
C MET A 141 -23.46 10.17 -18.77
N LEU A 142 -24.39 9.25 -18.44
CA LEU A 142 -25.45 8.84 -19.34
C LEU A 142 -26.57 9.89 -19.39
N ILE A 143 -27.43 9.78 -20.39
CA ILE A 143 -28.54 10.69 -20.62
C ILE A 143 -29.85 9.89 -20.60
N GLY A 144 -30.68 10.17 -19.60
CA GLY A 144 -31.97 9.52 -19.39
C GLY A 144 -33.02 9.92 -20.44
N SER A 145 -34.23 9.39 -20.29
CA SER A 145 -35.33 9.56 -21.27
C SER A 145 -35.95 10.97 -21.27
N ASN A 146 -35.68 11.77 -20.23
CA ASN A 146 -36.17 13.14 -20.03
C ASN A 146 -35.04 14.19 -20.17
N ASP A 147 -33.91 13.82 -20.76
CA ASP A 147 -32.65 14.59 -20.84
C ASP A 147 -31.97 14.88 -19.48
N GLU A 148 -32.34 14.14 -18.44
CA GLU A 148 -31.65 14.11 -17.14
C GLU A 148 -30.27 13.43 -17.24
N ILE A 149 -29.29 13.90 -16.47
CA ILE A 149 -27.95 13.28 -16.43
C ILE A 149 -27.93 12.17 -15.37
N LEU A 150 -27.56 10.96 -15.78
CA LEU A 150 -27.46 9.78 -14.91
C LEU A 150 -26.00 9.31 -14.85
N LEU A 151 -25.38 9.42 -13.69
CA LEU A 151 -23.99 8.98 -13.47
C LEU A 151 -23.95 7.44 -13.31
N SER A 152 -23.21 6.78 -14.19
CA SER A 152 -23.05 5.32 -14.26
C SER A 152 -21.69 4.85 -13.74
N ASP A 153 -21.54 3.53 -13.59
CA ASP A 153 -20.28 2.88 -13.24
C ASP A 153 -19.72 3.23 -11.85
N PHE A 154 -20.61 3.74 -10.97
CA PHE A 154 -20.37 3.89 -9.53
C PHE A 154 -19.68 2.67 -8.96
N GLY A 155 -18.39 2.83 -8.66
CA GLY A 155 -17.60 1.80 -8.03
C GLY A 155 -17.69 0.44 -8.72
N ILE A 156 -17.66 0.29 -10.04
CA ILE A 156 -17.44 -1.06 -10.66
C ILE A 156 -15.94 -1.41 -10.69
N ALA A 157 -15.21 -0.88 -9.69
CA ALA A 157 -13.87 -1.26 -9.27
C ALA A 157 -13.91 -2.12 -7.99
N LEU A 158 -15.02 -2.85 -7.78
CA LEU A 158 -15.20 -3.84 -6.71
C LEU A 158 -14.25 -5.02 -6.99
N THR A 159 -13.03 -4.95 -6.47
CA THR A 159 -11.95 -5.92 -6.73
C THR A 159 -11.83 -6.36 -8.19
N ALA A 160 -10.99 -5.66 -8.96
CA ALA A 160 -10.40 -6.27 -10.16
C ALA A 160 -9.67 -7.55 -9.71
N ILE A 161 -10.22 -8.72 -10.05
CA ILE A 161 -9.88 -10.02 -9.47
C ILE A 161 -8.42 -10.35 -9.78
N SER A 162 -7.57 -10.23 -8.74
CA SER A 162 -6.26 -10.89 -8.53
C SER A 162 -5.23 -10.93 -9.68
N SER A 163 -5.45 -10.27 -10.81
CA SER A 163 -4.64 -10.35 -12.03
C SER A 163 -3.96 -9.01 -12.37
N ARG A 164 -2.65 -8.90 -12.15
CA ARG A 164 -1.85 -7.67 -12.32
C ARG A 164 -1.90 -7.06 -13.74
N SER A 165 -2.12 -7.86 -14.78
CA SER A 165 -1.93 -7.45 -16.17
C SER A 165 -3.01 -6.52 -16.72
N GLN A 166 -4.29 -6.75 -16.37
CA GLN A 166 -5.44 -6.09 -17.01
C GLN A 166 -5.87 -4.78 -16.32
N ALA A 167 -5.44 -4.56 -15.07
CA ALA A 167 -5.65 -3.28 -14.37
C ALA A 167 -4.95 -2.09 -15.08
N ILE A 168 -3.88 -2.36 -15.84
CA ILE A 168 -3.02 -1.34 -16.45
C ILE A 168 -3.77 -0.57 -17.55
N GLU A 169 -4.47 -1.26 -18.46
CA GLU A 169 -5.12 -0.61 -19.61
C GLU A 169 -6.22 0.38 -19.19
N ASN A 170 -6.98 0.03 -18.15
CA ASN A 170 -8.04 0.88 -17.61
C ASN A 170 -7.50 2.16 -16.95
N ILE A 171 -6.31 2.10 -16.33
CA ILE A 171 -5.61 3.30 -15.83
C ILE A 171 -5.28 4.25 -16.98
N LEU A 172 -4.84 3.73 -18.15
CA LEU A 172 -4.51 4.57 -19.31
C LEU A 172 -5.74 5.31 -19.86
N GLY A 173 -6.89 4.64 -19.94
CA GLY A 173 -8.13 5.21 -20.47
C GLY A 173 -8.74 6.34 -19.63
N THR A 174 -8.61 6.26 -18.29
CA THR A 174 -9.14 7.27 -17.35
C THR A 174 -8.11 8.34 -16.95
N LEU A 175 -6.82 8.12 -17.25
CA LEU A 175 -5.71 9.00 -16.86
C LEU A 175 -5.93 10.51 -17.06
N PRO A 176 -6.55 11.01 -18.17
CA PRO A 176 -6.78 12.44 -18.36
C PRO A 176 -7.70 13.11 -17.34
N TYR A 177 -8.40 12.33 -16.50
CA TYR A 177 -9.31 12.83 -15.46
C TYR A 177 -8.79 12.59 -14.03
N MET A 178 -7.83 11.68 -13.84
CA MET A 178 -7.41 11.24 -12.51
C MET A 178 -6.83 12.37 -11.65
N SER A 179 -7.15 12.35 -10.35
CA SER A 179 -6.64 13.33 -9.39
C SER A 179 -5.22 12.99 -8.89
N PRO A 180 -4.46 13.96 -8.38
CA PRO A 180 -3.10 13.75 -7.89
C PRO A 180 -3.04 12.65 -6.81
N GLU A 181 -3.95 12.66 -5.86
CA GLU A 181 -3.98 11.67 -4.77
C GLU A 181 -4.47 10.29 -5.23
N HIS A 182 -5.37 10.22 -6.23
CA HIS A 182 -5.74 8.94 -6.88
C HIS A 182 -4.54 8.34 -7.63
N LEU A 183 -3.78 9.14 -8.39
CA LEU A 183 -2.54 8.71 -9.06
C LEU A 183 -1.43 8.24 -8.08
N ASN A 184 -1.46 8.70 -6.83
CA ASN A 184 -0.56 8.28 -5.76
C ASN A 184 -1.15 7.15 -4.87
N GLY A 185 -2.19 6.45 -5.35
CA GLY A 185 -2.79 5.30 -4.64
C GLY A 185 -3.57 5.65 -3.37
N LYS A 186 -3.92 6.93 -3.17
CA LYS A 186 -4.60 7.46 -1.97
C LYS A 186 -5.86 8.23 -2.37
N PRO A 187 -6.86 7.58 -3.00
CA PRO A 187 -8.13 8.20 -3.37
C PRO A 187 -8.86 8.81 -2.15
N SER A 188 -9.63 9.86 -2.41
CA SER A 188 -10.46 10.54 -1.39
C SER A 188 -11.74 11.11 -2.01
N LEU A 189 -12.68 11.60 -1.19
CA LEU A 189 -13.89 12.28 -1.67
C LEU A 189 -13.56 13.50 -2.57
N ALA A 190 -12.43 14.16 -2.32
CA ALA A 190 -11.93 15.27 -3.14
C ALA A 190 -11.39 14.84 -4.51
N SER A 191 -11.19 13.54 -4.76
CA SER A 191 -10.74 13.00 -6.04
C SER A 191 -11.84 13.13 -7.10
N ASP A 192 -13.09 12.82 -6.74
CA ASP A 192 -14.24 12.97 -7.65
C ASP A 192 -14.50 14.44 -8.00
N GLN A 193 -14.31 15.35 -7.04
CA GLN A 193 -14.39 16.79 -7.24
C GLN A 193 -13.30 17.31 -8.20
N TYR A 194 -12.06 16.81 -8.08
CA TYR A 194 -10.99 17.15 -9.02
C TYR A 194 -11.33 16.66 -10.43
N SER A 195 -11.77 15.40 -10.56
CA SER A 195 -12.18 14.81 -11.85
C SER A 195 -13.34 15.59 -12.49
N LEU A 196 -14.33 16.01 -11.71
CA LEU A 196 -15.41 16.90 -12.18
C LEU A 196 -14.89 18.30 -12.55
N GLY A 197 -13.89 18.82 -11.85
CA GLY A 197 -13.17 20.04 -12.22
C GLY A 197 -12.44 19.93 -13.55
N VAL A 198 -11.84 18.77 -13.86
CA VAL A 198 -11.25 18.48 -15.18
C VAL A 198 -12.32 18.46 -16.27
N VAL A 199 -13.47 17.83 -16.02
CA VAL A 199 -14.60 17.79 -16.96
C VAL A 199 -15.17 19.19 -17.21
N ALA A 200 -15.32 20.01 -16.17
CA ALA A 200 -15.74 21.41 -16.30
C ALA A 200 -14.74 22.23 -17.14
N TYR A 201 -13.43 22.06 -16.90
CA TYR A 201 -12.37 22.69 -17.67
C TYR A 201 -12.42 22.28 -19.16
N GLU A 202 -12.57 20.97 -19.41
CA GLU A 202 -12.64 20.39 -20.76
C GLU A 202 -13.86 20.91 -21.53
N TRP A 203 -15.05 20.96 -20.93
CA TRP A 203 -16.22 21.54 -21.58
C TRP A 203 -16.12 23.06 -21.77
N LEU A 204 -15.48 23.81 -20.85
CA LEU A 204 -15.37 25.27 -20.99
C LEU A 204 -14.42 25.71 -22.10
N CYS A 205 -13.34 24.95 -22.39
CA CYS A 205 -12.37 25.32 -23.43
C CYS A 205 -12.18 24.26 -24.54
N GLY A 206 -13.07 23.27 -24.62
CA GLY A 206 -13.03 22.17 -25.59
C GLY A 206 -11.89 21.15 -25.39
N SER A 207 -11.06 21.29 -24.36
CA SER A 207 -9.85 20.47 -24.17
C SER A 207 -9.44 20.32 -22.69
N PRO A 208 -8.97 19.14 -22.23
CA PRO A 208 -8.53 18.97 -20.85
C PRO A 208 -7.32 19.87 -20.52
N PRO A 209 -7.09 20.21 -19.24
CA PRO A 209 -6.01 21.11 -18.82
C PRO A 209 -4.63 20.55 -19.18
N PHE A 210 -4.50 19.23 -19.16
CA PHE A 210 -3.27 18.47 -19.36
C PHE A 210 -3.40 17.52 -20.55
N GLN A 211 -2.30 17.38 -21.31
CA GLN A 211 -2.22 16.61 -22.56
C GLN A 211 -0.78 16.13 -22.79
N GLY A 212 -0.64 14.93 -23.34
CA GLY A 212 0.65 14.32 -23.68
C GLY A 212 0.58 12.79 -23.63
N SER A 213 1.75 12.14 -23.57
CA SER A 213 1.85 10.70 -23.26
C SER A 213 1.33 10.40 -21.85
N HIS A 214 1.09 9.11 -21.54
CA HIS A 214 0.66 8.69 -20.20
C HIS A 214 1.65 9.12 -19.09
N SER A 215 2.96 9.10 -19.34
CA SER A 215 3.96 9.61 -18.39
C SER A 215 3.90 11.13 -18.24
N ALA A 216 3.65 11.88 -19.32
CA ALA A 216 3.46 13.33 -19.27
C ALA A 216 2.18 13.71 -18.52
N LEU A 217 1.06 13.03 -18.79
CA LEU A 217 -0.20 13.22 -18.07
C LEU A 217 -0.06 12.93 -16.56
N PHE A 218 0.58 11.81 -16.18
CA PHE A 218 0.86 11.49 -14.78
C PHE A 218 1.63 12.62 -14.08
N ALA A 219 2.69 13.13 -14.71
CA ALA A 219 3.51 14.21 -14.17
C ALA A 219 2.77 15.57 -14.15
N GLN A 220 1.96 15.87 -15.17
CA GLN A 220 1.16 17.08 -15.27
C GLN A 220 0.04 17.12 -14.22
N HIS A 221 -0.72 16.04 -14.10
CA HIS A 221 -1.74 15.89 -13.05
C HIS A 221 -1.14 15.91 -11.66
N SER A 222 0.00 15.26 -11.42
CA SER A 222 0.65 15.27 -10.10
C SER A 222 1.29 16.61 -9.73
N PHE A 223 1.98 17.30 -10.65
CA PHE A 223 2.90 18.39 -10.31
C PHE A 223 2.69 19.71 -11.07
N ALA A 224 2.34 19.68 -12.36
CA ALA A 224 2.25 20.93 -13.15
C ALA A 224 0.99 21.75 -12.78
N PRO A 225 1.09 23.08 -12.56
CA PRO A 225 -0.09 23.89 -12.29
C PRO A 225 -1.07 23.85 -13.49
N PRO A 226 -2.39 23.78 -13.25
CA PRO A 226 -3.38 23.82 -14.33
C PRO A 226 -3.29 25.16 -15.09
N PRO A 227 -3.24 25.17 -16.43
CA PRO A 227 -3.21 26.41 -17.20
C PRO A 227 -4.51 27.19 -17.02
N SER A 228 -4.46 28.51 -16.87
CA SER A 228 -5.65 29.37 -16.79
C SER A 228 -6.58 29.18 -18.00
N LEU A 229 -7.88 29.06 -17.77
CA LEU A 229 -8.90 29.06 -18.83
C LEU A 229 -8.88 30.36 -19.63
N GLN A 230 -8.53 31.50 -19.02
CA GLN A 230 -8.38 32.78 -19.75
C GLN A 230 -7.28 32.73 -20.82
N SER A 231 -6.27 31.86 -20.66
CA SER A 231 -5.23 31.65 -21.69
C SER A 231 -5.73 30.89 -22.93
N ARG A 232 -6.82 30.11 -22.80
CA ARG A 232 -7.44 29.35 -23.91
C ARG A 232 -8.73 29.99 -24.43
N MET A 233 -9.44 30.71 -23.56
CA MET A 233 -10.67 31.45 -23.86
C MET A 233 -10.58 32.86 -23.25
N PRO A 234 -10.01 33.86 -23.96
CA PRO A 234 -9.81 35.21 -23.42
C PRO A 234 -11.08 35.98 -23.03
N GLY A 235 -12.27 35.47 -23.35
CA GLY A 235 -13.57 36.02 -22.93
C GLY A 235 -14.17 35.37 -21.67
N ILE A 236 -13.52 34.39 -21.04
CA ILE A 236 -14.09 33.73 -19.85
C ILE A 236 -13.94 34.60 -18.59
N PRO A 237 -14.99 34.74 -17.74
CA PRO A 237 -14.92 35.53 -16.52
C PRO A 237 -13.85 35.00 -15.55
N SER A 238 -13.09 35.90 -14.93
CA SER A 238 -11.99 35.54 -14.02
C SER A 238 -12.45 34.74 -12.79
N GLY A 239 -13.65 34.99 -12.27
CA GLY A 239 -14.22 34.19 -11.18
C GLY A 239 -14.48 32.73 -11.57
N VAL A 240 -14.89 32.48 -12.82
CA VAL A 240 -15.11 31.11 -13.35
C VAL A 240 -13.77 30.38 -13.46
N ASP A 241 -12.74 31.05 -13.98
CA ASP A 241 -11.38 30.48 -14.05
C ASP A 241 -10.83 30.15 -12.65
N GLN A 242 -10.86 31.11 -11.71
CA GLN A 242 -10.39 30.90 -10.34
C GLN A 242 -11.05 29.73 -9.63
N ILE A 243 -12.36 29.51 -9.85
CA ILE A 243 -13.11 28.41 -9.23
C ILE A 243 -12.75 27.05 -9.83
N VAL A 244 -12.62 26.95 -11.16
CA VAL A 244 -12.17 25.70 -11.81
C VAL A 244 -10.72 25.39 -11.44
N LEU A 245 -9.82 26.39 -11.44
CA LEU A 245 -8.43 26.21 -11.01
C LEU A 245 -8.32 25.79 -9.53
N ARG A 246 -9.22 26.25 -8.65
CA ARG A 246 -9.28 25.81 -7.25
C ARG A 246 -9.75 24.36 -7.11
N ALA A 247 -10.73 23.91 -7.91
CA ALA A 247 -11.09 22.48 -7.95
C ALA A 247 -9.93 21.61 -8.47
N LEU A 248 -9.11 22.16 -9.36
CA LEU A 248 -7.88 21.54 -9.88
C LEU A 248 -6.63 21.74 -8.99
N ALA A 249 -6.78 22.21 -7.75
CA ALA A 249 -5.65 22.37 -6.83
C ALA A 249 -5.01 21.01 -6.48
N LYS A 250 -3.67 20.98 -6.36
CA LYS A 250 -2.93 19.72 -6.22
C LYS A 250 -3.17 19.04 -4.87
N GLN A 251 -3.19 19.81 -3.79
CA GLN A 251 -3.54 19.31 -2.45
C GLN A 251 -5.07 19.30 -2.29
N PRO A 252 -5.70 18.18 -1.93
CA PRO A 252 -7.14 18.10 -1.63
C PRO A 252 -7.66 19.21 -0.69
N GLN A 253 -6.87 19.56 0.31
CA GLN A 253 -7.19 20.54 1.35
C GLN A 253 -7.32 21.98 0.83
N GLN A 254 -6.80 22.27 -0.38
CA GLN A 254 -6.87 23.60 -1.01
C GLN A 254 -8.13 23.78 -1.89
N ARG A 255 -8.85 22.68 -2.18
CA ARG A 255 -10.05 22.68 -3.03
C ARG A 255 -11.26 23.21 -2.25
N PHE A 256 -12.48 22.87 -2.68
CA PHE A 256 -13.69 23.19 -1.91
C PHE A 256 -13.98 22.09 -0.88
N PRO A 257 -14.67 22.36 0.25
CA PRO A 257 -14.90 21.36 1.30
C PRO A 257 -15.69 20.13 0.83
N SER A 258 -16.58 20.32 -0.16
CA SER A 258 -17.38 19.27 -0.79
C SER A 258 -17.50 19.47 -2.30
N VAL A 259 -18.01 18.46 -3.02
CA VAL A 259 -18.23 18.58 -4.47
C VAL A 259 -19.41 19.48 -4.81
N GLN A 260 -20.39 19.60 -3.90
CA GLN A 260 -21.50 20.54 -4.01
C GLN A 260 -21.02 22.00 -3.90
N ASP A 261 -20.15 22.32 -2.93
CA ASP A 261 -19.59 23.68 -2.75
C ASP A 261 -18.88 24.20 -4.02
N PHE A 262 -18.23 23.30 -4.77
CA PHE A 262 -17.61 23.63 -6.06
C PHE A 262 -18.66 23.97 -7.12
N ALA A 263 -19.72 23.16 -7.23
CA ALA A 263 -20.77 23.36 -8.23
C ALA A 263 -21.61 24.63 -7.97
N ASP A 264 -21.92 24.93 -6.70
CA ASP A 264 -22.68 26.12 -6.32
C ASP A 264 -21.84 27.39 -6.52
N ALA A 265 -20.55 27.38 -6.17
CA ALA A 265 -19.65 28.50 -6.45
C ALA A 265 -19.46 28.73 -7.97
N LEU A 266 -19.36 27.66 -8.76
CA LEU A 266 -19.25 27.75 -10.22
C LEU A 266 -20.52 28.35 -10.85
N GLU A 267 -21.71 27.98 -10.35
CA GLU A 267 -22.97 28.63 -10.73
C GLU A 267 -22.97 30.11 -10.38
N GLU A 268 -22.60 30.48 -9.15
CA GLU A 268 -22.59 31.88 -8.72
C GLU A 268 -21.69 32.75 -9.62
N ALA A 269 -20.47 32.31 -9.92
CA ALA A 269 -19.55 33.06 -10.78
C ALA A 269 -20.07 33.20 -12.23
N VAL A 270 -20.78 32.20 -12.77
CA VAL A 270 -21.44 32.32 -14.08
C VAL A 270 -22.64 33.27 -14.03
N LEU A 271 -23.46 33.21 -12.97
CA LEU A 271 -24.62 34.10 -12.80
C LEU A 271 -24.20 35.57 -12.58
N GLN A 272 -23.16 35.82 -11.76
CA GLN A 272 -22.59 37.16 -11.58
C GLN A 272 -22.07 37.73 -12.90
N ALA A 273 -21.38 36.91 -13.72
CA ALA A 273 -20.88 37.33 -15.02
C ALA A 273 -22.00 37.66 -16.03
N LEU A 274 -23.12 36.92 -16.00
CA LEU A 274 -24.31 37.21 -16.81
C LEU A 274 -25.05 38.49 -16.38
N GLN A 275 -24.85 38.94 -15.14
CA GLN A 275 -25.45 40.16 -14.59
C GLN A 275 -24.55 41.40 -14.73
N ALA A 276 -23.27 41.24 -15.10
CA ALA A 276 -22.29 42.33 -15.15
C ALA A 276 -22.50 43.28 -16.35
N PRO A 277 -22.88 44.56 -16.14
CA PRO A 277 -23.16 45.49 -17.23
C PRO A 277 -21.86 46.04 -17.85
N GLY A 278 -21.35 45.37 -18.89
CA GLY A 278 -20.26 45.91 -19.73
C GLY A 278 -19.39 44.90 -20.48
N ALA A 279 -19.44 43.61 -20.14
CA ALA A 279 -18.45 42.63 -20.61
C ALA A 279 -18.63 42.09 -22.06
N MET A 280 -19.59 42.60 -22.84
CA MET A 280 -19.86 42.17 -24.22
C MET A 280 -19.94 43.38 -25.17
N GLY A 281 -18.78 43.92 -25.56
CA GLY A 281 -18.70 45.10 -26.42
C GLY A 281 -17.35 45.28 -27.11
N GLY A 282 -17.14 44.63 -28.26
CA GLY A 282 -15.95 44.87 -29.10
C GLY A 282 -15.64 43.75 -30.09
N GLY A 283 -16.30 43.73 -31.26
CA GLY A 283 -15.98 42.77 -32.33
C GLY A 283 -17.17 42.33 -33.18
N HIS A 284 -17.76 43.23 -33.96
CA HIS A 284 -18.81 42.89 -34.93
C HIS A 284 -18.42 43.37 -36.34
N ALA A 285 -18.18 42.41 -37.24
CA ALA A 285 -18.17 42.62 -38.69
C ALA A 285 -18.45 41.27 -39.39
N GLY A 286 -19.53 41.09 -40.15
CA GLY A 286 -20.72 41.94 -40.27
C GLY A 286 -21.60 41.53 -41.44
N ILE A 287 -22.82 41.06 -41.17
CA ILE A 287 -23.90 40.90 -42.17
C ILE A 287 -25.17 41.54 -41.62
N THR A 288 -25.88 42.27 -42.47
CA THR A 288 -26.98 43.16 -42.12
C THR A 288 -28.34 42.47 -42.10
N ARG A 289 -29.28 43.02 -41.32
CA ARG A 289 -30.70 42.64 -41.30
C ARG A 289 -31.55 43.84 -41.73
N PRO A 290 -32.44 43.72 -42.72
CA PRO A 290 -33.36 44.79 -43.07
C PRO A 290 -34.56 44.82 -42.11
N SER A 291 -34.99 46.04 -41.80
CA SER A 291 -36.26 46.43 -41.15
C SER A 291 -37.09 47.24 -42.19
N PRO A 292 -38.32 47.72 -41.92
CA PRO A 292 -39.13 47.60 -40.70
C PRO A 292 -40.62 47.25 -40.92
N SER A 293 -41.31 46.84 -39.86
CA SER A 293 -42.60 47.43 -39.44
C SER A 293 -43.00 46.89 -38.05
N SER A 294 -43.85 47.60 -37.34
CA SER A 294 -44.11 47.41 -35.91
C SER A 294 -45.59 47.31 -35.56
N THR A 295 -45.90 46.64 -34.45
CA THR A 295 -47.15 46.83 -33.69
C THR A 295 -46.79 46.71 -32.20
N THR A 296 -47.44 47.52 -31.35
CA THR A 296 -46.92 47.92 -30.03
C THR A 296 -48.02 47.91 -28.96
N GLN A 297 -47.70 47.39 -27.77
CA GLN A 297 -48.33 47.67 -26.45
C GLN A 297 -47.45 46.99 -25.38
N GLN A 298 -46.84 47.54 -24.31
CA GLN A 298 -46.93 48.74 -23.44
C GLN A 298 -47.47 48.47 -22.01
N VAL A 299 -46.63 48.79 -20.98
CA VAL A 299 -46.98 49.47 -19.70
C VAL A 299 -47.71 48.64 -18.59
N PRO A 300 -47.47 48.80 -17.25
CA PRO A 300 -46.29 49.20 -16.43
C PRO A 300 -46.11 48.38 -15.08
N PRO A 301 -45.24 48.78 -14.09
CA PRO A 301 -45.01 48.04 -12.82
C PRO A 301 -45.45 48.74 -11.49
N ARG A 302 -45.28 48.05 -10.33
CA ARG A 302 -45.31 48.57 -8.92
C ARG A 302 -44.30 47.76 -8.05
N ILE A 303 -43.33 48.32 -7.31
CA ILE A 303 -43.33 49.10 -6.03
C ILE A 303 -43.45 48.22 -4.76
N GLY A 304 -42.52 48.37 -3.80
CA GLY A 304 -42.36 47.59 -2.53
C GLY A 304 -43.14 48.15 -1.31
N PRO A 305 -42.67 48.09 -0.02
CA PRO A 305 -41.30 47.84 0.49
C PRO A 305 -41.18 46.88 1.74
N SER A 306 -39.98 46.82 2.35
CA SER A 306 -39.63 46.20 3.67
C SER A 306 -40.02 47.10 4.88
N PRO A 307 -39.59 46.89 6.17
CA PRO A 307 -38.89 45.76 6.84
C PRO A 307 -39.51 45.36 8.23
N PHE A 308 -38.84 44.53 9.04
CA PHE A 308 -38.72 44.71 10.52
C PHE A 308 -37.51 43.92 11.12
N VAL A 309 -37.16 44.17 12.39
CA VAL A 309 -35.86 43.87 13.05
C VAL A 309 -36.07 43.44 14.53
N VAL A 310 -34.99 43.02 15.23
CA VAL A 310 -34.80 42.76 16.69
C VAL A 310 -34.91 41.26 17.09
N GLY A 311 -34.02 40.69 17.92
CA GLY A 311 -32.76 41.20 18.53
C GLY A 311 -32.29 40.36 19.74
N SER A 312 -31.06 40.60 20.25
CA SER A 312 -30.43 39.82 21.36
C SER A 312 -29.77 40.71 22.43
N PRO A 313 -29.69 40.23 23.69
CA PRO A 313 -28.55 40.45 24.62
C PRO A 313 -27.95 39.09 25.11
N ALA A 314 -26.67 38.89 25.45
CA ALA A 314 -25.70 39.64 26.31
C ALA A 314 -26.04 39.54 27.82
N HIS A 315 -25.14 39.41 28.82
CA HIS A 315 -23.71 39.71 29.05
C HIS A 315 -23.16 38.73 30.16
N THR A 316 -21.88 38.57 30.61
CA THR A 316 -20.45 38.81 30.23
C THR A 316 -19.55 38.19 31.34
N GLY A 317 -18.27 37.83 31.11
CA GLY A 317 -17.34 37.48 32.22
C GLY A 317 -15.87 37.15 31.86
N THR A 318 -14.91 37.77 32.56
CA THR A 318 -13.42 37.62 32.50
C THR A 318 -12.81 38.16 33.83
N PRO A 319 -11.49 38.12 34.14
CA PRO A 319 -10.34 37.45 33.51
C PRO A 319 -9.45 36.63 34.50
N PHE A 320 -8.42 35.94 33.98
CA PHE A 320 -7.01 35.83 34.42
C PHE A 320 -6.39 34.52 33.86
N GLY A 321 -5.08 34.44 33.67
CA GLY A 321 -4.43 33.31 32.99
C GLY A 321 -2.99 33.04 33.45
N GLN A 322 -2.35 32.03 32.85
CA GLN A 322 -0.94 31.67 33.08
C GLN A 322 -0.34 30.95 31.86
N THR A 323 0.95 31.23 31.61
CA THR A 323 1.94 30.45 30.84
C THR A 323 1.52 29.80 29.51
N GLU A 324 1.98 30.38 28.40
CA GLU A 324 2.13 29.66 27.13
C GLU A 324 3.24 28.59 27.27
N GLN A 325 2.92 27.33 26.96
CA GLN A 325 3.92 26.39 26.47
C GLN A 325 3.78 26.31 24.95
N VAL A 326 4.87 26.57 24.23
CA VAL A 326 4.93 26.38 22.78
C VAL A 326 4.99 24.88 22.51
N SER A 327 3.88 24.29 22.07
CA SER A 327 3.84 22.95 21.49
C SER A 327 4.05 23.03 19.99
N GLU A 328 5.08 22.35 19.49
CA GLU A 328 5.37 22.26 18.06
C GLU A 328 4.25 21.50 17.32
N PRO A 329 3.95 21.86 16.05
CA PRO A 329 2.94 21.14 15.27
C PRO A 329 3.43 19.73 14.94
N VAL A 330 2.69 18.72 15.39
CA VAL A 330 2.97 17.30 15.09
C VAL A 330 2.86 17.06 13.58
N VAL A 331 4.01 16.95 12.91
CA VAL A 331 4.11 16.65 11.48
C VAL A 331 3.63 15.21 11.24
N THR A 332 2.55 15.06 10.48
CA THR A 332 2.00 13.74 10.13
C THR A 332 2.74 13.17 8.90
N PRO A 333 3.40 12.00 8.99
CA PRO A 333 4.08 11.40 7.84
C PRO A 333 3.09 10.97 6.76
N LEU A 334 3.38 11.30 5.50
CA LEU A 334 2.66 10.78 4.33
C LEU A 334 3.39 9.52 3.84
N PRO A 335 2.71 8.38 3.65
CA PRO A 335 3.37 7.14 3.21
C PRO A 335 4.09 7.28 1.86
N ASN A 336 5.08 6.41 1.65
CA ASN A 336 6.05 6.41 0.56
C ASN A 336 5.46 6.57 -0.87
N THR A 337 6.23 7.16 -1.81
CA THR A 337 5.79 7.35 -3.21
C THR A 337 6.94 7.17 -4.22
N GLY A 338 6.84 6.18 -5.11
CA GLY A 338 7.80 6.02 -6.23
C GLY A 338 7.61 4.75 -7.07
N ALA A 339 7.80 3.59 -6.43
CA ALA A 339 7.70 2.25 -7.00
C ALA A 339 6.73 1.38 -6.17
N PRO A 340 6.20 0.26 -6.70
CA PRO A 340 5.39 -0.67 -5.91
C PRO A 340 6.27 -1.43 -4.90
N GLU A 341 5.85 -1.47 -3.63
CA GLU A 341 6.50 -2.31 -2.61
C GLU A 341 6.32 -3.81 -2.94
N HIS A 342 7.36 -4.61 -2.64
CA HIS A 342 7.35 -6.05 -2.87
C HIS A 342 6.30 -6.76 -1.99
N PRO A 343 5.60 -7.81 -2.46
CA PRO A 343 4.53 -8.48 -1.71
C PRO A 343 4.89 -8.88 -0.28
N LEU A 344 6.11 -9.39 -0.03
CA LEU A 344 6.56 -9.75 1.31
C LEU A 344 6.66 -8.54 2.28
N VAL A 345 7.00 -7.34 1.79
CA VAL A 345 7.00 -6.10 2.61
C VAL A 345 5.56 -5.68 2.93
N LEU A 346 4.64 -5.82 1.97
CA LEU A 346 3.21 -5.59 2.21
C LEU A 346 2.64 -6.61 3.21
N GLN A 347 3.11 -7.86 3.19
CA GLN A 347 2.74 -8.92 4.11
C GLN A 347 3.28 -8.66 5.53
N GLU A 348 4.52 -8.19 5.67
CA GLU A 348 5.10 -7.69 6.93
C GLU A 348 4.21 -6.60 7.56
N ARG A 349 3.88 -5.55 6.78
CA ARG A 349 2.95 -4.48 7.19
C ARG A 349 1.59 -5.04 7.64
N VAL A 350 1.04 -6.02 6.91
CA VAL A 350 -0.25 -6.64 7.26
C VAL A 350 -0.17 -7.41 8.58
N LEU A 351 0.86 -8.20 8.81
CA LEU A 351 1.07 -8.94 10.07
C LEU A 351 1.22 -7.98 11.26
N ILE A 352 1.95 -6.88 11.08
CA ILE A 352 2.14 -5.86 12.13
C ILE A 352 0.84 -5.10 12.42
N ARG A 353 0.10 -4.68 11.39
CA ARG A 353 -1.23 -4.08 11.55
C ARG A 353 -2.21 -5.04 12.25
N GLN A 354 -2.16 -6.34 11.94
CA GLN A 354 -2.96 -7.35 12.64
C GLN A 354 -2.57 -7.45 14.11
N ALA A 355 -1.27 -7.54 14.44
CA ALA A 355 -0.78 -7.57 15.82
C ALA A 355 -1.25 -6.35 16.63
N GLN A 356 -1.06 -5.13 16.08
CA GLN A 356 -1.49 -3.88 16.70
C GLN A 356 -3.03 -3.79 16.85
N THR A 357 -3.79 -4.24 15.85
CA THR A 357 -5.26 -4.25 15.89
C THR A 357 -5.80 -5.24 16.94
N LEU A 358 -5.12 -6.37 17.16
CA LEU A 358 -5.45 -7.31 18.23
C LEU A 358 -5.16 -6.72 19.62
N GLU A 359 -4.00 -6.11 19.81
CA GLU A 359 -3.61 -5.46 21.07
C GLU A 359 -4.56 -4.30 21.43
N GLN A 360 -4.74 -3.34 20.52
CA GLN A 360 -5.65 -2.21 20.72
C GLN A 360 -7.10 -2.66 20.90
N GLY A 361 -7.55 -3.63 20.10
CA GLY A 361 -8.89 -4.20 20.21
C GLY A 361 -9.15 -4.95 21.52
N TYR A 362 -8.10 -5.56 22.11
CA TYR A 362 -8.16 -6.18 23.42
C TYR A 362 -8.23 -5.14 24.55
N GLU A 363 -7.29 -4.19 24.60
CA GLU A 363 -7.26 -3.16 25.66
C GLU A 363 -8.49 -2.24 25.62
N LEU A 364 -9.03 -1.91 24.44
CA LEU A 364 -10.29 -1.16 24.31
C LEU A 364 -11.49 -1.94 24.90
N ARG A 365 -11.56 -3.26 24.69
CA ARG A 365 -12.66 -4.09 25.24
C ARG A 365 -12.50 -4.31 26.75
N LYS A 366 -11.27 -4.55 27.19
CA LYS A 366 -10.89 -4.70 28.61
C LYS A 366 -11.20 -3.43 29.41
N THR A 367 -10.91 -2.25 28.86
CA THR A 367 -11.26 -0.96 29.49
C THR A 367 -12.75 -0.65 29.42
N ASP A 368 -13.47 -1.03 28.35
CA ASP A 368 -14.93 -0.91 28.29
C ASP A 368 -15.63 -1.84 29.31
N LEU A 369 -15.17 -3.09 29.47
CA LEU A 369 -15.66 -4.01 30.51
C LEU A 369 -15.44 -3.44 31.93
N GLN A 370 -14.23 -2.95 32.23
CA GLN A 370 -13.94 -2.28 33.51
C GLN A 370 -14.76 -1.00 33.72
N ARG A 371 -15.17 -0.32 32.64
CA ARG A 371 -16.06 0.85 32.72
C ARG A 371 -17.49 0.42 33.04
N ARG A 372 -18.03 -0.56 32.30
CA ARG A 372 -19.38 -1.10 32.53
C ARG A 372 -19.54 -1.67 33.94
N GLN A 373 -18.53 -2.36 34.46
CA GLN A 373 -18.47 -2.80 35.85
C GLN A 373 -18.77 -1.65 36.81
N ARG A 374 -18.03 -0.54 36.71
CA ARG A 374 -18.20 0.64 37.59
C ARG A 374 -19.58 1.27 37.43
N GLU A 375 -20.11 1.29 36.20
CA GLU A 375 -21.46 1.83 35.92
C GLU A 375 -22.56 0.92 36.53
N GLU A 376 -22.48 -0.41 36.40
CA GLU A 376 -23.41 -1.37 37.02
C GLU A 376 -23.29 -1.38 38.55
N GLU A 377 -22.08 -1.40 39.11
CA GLU A 377 -21.82 -1.29 40.55
C GLU A 377 -22.38 0.03 41.11
N GLN A 378 -22.14 1.16 40.43
CA GLN A 378 -22.66 2.47 40.85
C GLN A 378 -24.19 2.50 40.85
N VAL A 379 -24.85 1.87 39.87
CA VAL A 379 -26.32 1.71 39.85
C VAL A 379 -26.80 0.85 41.02
N ALA A 380 -26.11 -0.26 41.35
CA ALA A 380 -26.42 -1.08 42.52
C ALA A 380 -26.26 -0.30 43.84
N TYR A 381 -25.18 0.48 44.00
CA TYR A 381 -24.98 1.36 45.16
C TYR A 381 -26.09 2.42 45.28
N GLN A 382 -26.52 3.03 44.17
CA GLN A 382 -27.62 4.01 44.17
C GLN A 382 -28.97 3.36 44.49
N ALA A 383 -29.24 2.16 43.96
CA ALA A 383 -30.45 1.39 44.26
C ALA A 383 -30.52 1.02 45.75
N ARG A 384 -29.41 0.53 46.32
CA ARG A 384 -29.27 0.25 47.76
C ARG A 384 -29.52 1.50 48.62
N GLN A 385 -28.90 2.63 48.28
CA GLN A 385 -29.11 3.90 49.01
C GLN A 385 -30.56 4.38 48.95
N SER A 386 -31.20 4.30 47.78
CA SER A 386 -32.61 4.67 47.62
C SER A 386 -33.54 3.74 48.41
N ALA A 387 -33.32 2.42 48.35
CA ALA A 387 -34.10 1.44 49.10
C ALA A 387 -33.94 1.60 50.62
N MET A 388 -32.72 1.88 51.11
CA MET A 388 -32.45 2.14 52.51
C MET A 388 -33.15 3.41 52.99
N SER A 389 -33.01 4.52 52.23
CA SER A 389 -33.69 5.78 52.54
C SER A 389 -35.22 5.67 52.54
N GLN A 390 -35.80 4.81 51.70
CA GLN A 390 -37.24 4.54 51.70
C GLN A 390 -37.67 3.71 52.93
N ALA A 391 -36.85 2.75 53.37
CA ALA A 391 -37.11 1.99 54.59
C ALA A 391 -37.03 2.91 55.82
N ASP A 392 -35.99 3.74 55.92
CA ASP A 392 -35.81 4.71 57.00
C ASP A 392 -36.97 5.71 57.06
N GLN A 393 -37.39 6.27 55.91
CA GLN A 393 -38.54 7.19 55.85
C GLN A 393 -39.84 6.51 56.29
N ALA A 394 -40.16 5.32 55.77
CA ALA A 394 -41.40 4.62 56.10
C ALA A 394 -41.50 4.27 57.60
N ILE A 395 -40.37 4.02 58.26
CA ILE A 395 -40.31 3.74 59.69
C ILE A 395 -40.34 5.01 60.54
N GLU A 396 -39.74 6.11 60.07
CA GLU A 396 -39.87 7.42 60.71
C GLU A 396 -41.32 7.96 60.63
N GLU A 397 -42.03 7.74 59.52
CA GLU A 397 -43.47 8.02 59.41
C GLU A 397 -44.28 7.23 60.45
N VAL A 398 -43.98 5.94 60.64
CA VAL A 398 -44.61 5.12 61.69
C VAL A 398 -44.25 5.62 63.10
N ARG A 399 -42.98 5.98 63.36
CA ARG A 399 -42.54 6.58 64.63
C ARG A 399 -43.25 7.91 64.92
N GLN A 400 -43.49 8.75 63.91
CA GLN A 400 -44.22 10.02 64.06
C GLN A 400 -45.72 9.80 64.37
N ILE A 401 -46.39 8.90 63.66
CA ILE A 401 -47.79 8.51 63.96
C ILE A 401 -47.89 7.98 65.40
N TYR A 402 -46.94 7.16 65.82
CA TYR A 402 -46.85 6.62 67.18
C TYR A 402 -46.60 7.73 68.23
N ALA A 403 -45.63 8.61 68.00
CA ALA A 403 -45.29 9.72 68.90
C ALA A 403 -46.45 10.70 69.06
N GLN A 404 -47.16 11.04 67.99
CA GLN A 404 -48.40 11.83 68.05
C GLN A 404 -49.46 11.14 68.90
N THR A 405 -49.74 9.85 68.63
CA THR A 405 -50.74 9.07 69.37
C THR A 405 -50.42 9.01 70.87
N ARG A 406 -49.15 8.82 71.22
CA ARG A 406 -48.63 8.80 72.60
C ARG A 406 -48.73 10.19 73.25
N SER A 407 -48.50 11.26 72.49
CA SER A 407 -48.66 12.65 72.94
C SER A 407 -50.13 12.98 73.25
N GLU A 408 -51.06 12.69 72.32
CA GLU A 408 -52.50 12.88 72.50
C GLU A 408 -53.03 12.12 73.74
N LEU A 409 -52.61 10.85 73.89
CA LEU A 409 -52.94 10.05 75.07
C LEU A 409 -52.39 10.69 76.37
N SER A 410 -51.17 11.23 76.34
CA SER A 410 -50.55 11.86 77.52
C SER A 410 -51.20 13.18 77.92
N ALA A 411 -51.63 13.98 76.95
CA ALA A 411 -52.28 15.29 77.14
C ALA A 411 -53.74 15.18 77.58
N SER A 412 -54.41 14.06 77.25
CA SER A 412 -55.83 13.82 77.57
C SER A 412 -56.20 13.71 79.07
N GLY A 413 -55.21 13.78 79.97
CA GLY A 413 -55.39 13.61 81.42
C GLY A 413 -55.41 12.16 81.90
N TRP A 414 -55.57 11.17 81.00
CA TRP A 414 -55.62 9.74 81.35
C TRP A 414 -54.25 9.15 81.76
N ASN A 415 -53.17 9.91 81.61
CA ASN A 415 -51.77 9.56 81.93
C ASN A 415 -51.57 8.97 83.35
N TRP A 416 -52.39 9.39 84.34
CA TRP A 416 -52.35 8.83 85.71
C TRP A 416 -52.63 7.31 85.75
N TRP A 417 -53.55 6.81 84.92
CA TRP A 417 -53.87 5.39 84.83
C TRP A 417 -52.71 4.56 84.23
N ALA A 418 -51.98 5.12 83.25
CA ALA A 418 -50.80 4.47 82.69
C ALA A 418 -49.65 4.36 83.71
N LYS A 419 -49.43 5.41 84.51
CA LYS A 419 -48.39 5.42 85.55
C LYS A 419 -48.66 4.47 86.74
N ALA A 420 -49.90 4.02 86.94
CA ALA A 420 -50.30 3.21 88.09
C ALA A 420 -49.77 1.76 88.12
N ARG A 421 -48.95 1.32 87.14
CA ARG A 421 -48.45 -0.06 86.96
C ARG A 421 -49.51 -1.17 86.81
N ILE A 422 -50.79 -0.83 86.73
CA ILE A 422 -51.91 -1.79 86.51
C ILE A 422 -51.83 -2.48 85.13
N PHE A 423 -51.10 -1.89 84.17
CA PHE A 423 -51.08 -2.30 82.76
C PHE A 423 -49.78 -3.00 82.30
N THR A 424 -49.07 -3.72 83.18
CA THR A 424 -47.92 -4.55 82.76
C THR A 424 -48.38 -5.86 82.09
N PRO A 425 -47.99 -6.14 80.83
CA PRO A 425 -48.16 -7.46 80.22
C PRO A 425 -47.08 -8.45 80.70
N PRO A 426 -47.32 -9.78 80.63
CA PRO A 426 -46.31 -10.79 80.89
C PRO A 426 -45.31 -10.92 79.73
N PRO A 427 -44.10 -11.47 79.96
CA PRO A 427 -43.13 -11.77 78.90
C PRO A 427 -43.37 -13.17 78.31
N GLU A 428 -43.80 -13.24 77.05
CA GLU A 428 -43.84 -14.46 76.25
C GLU A 428 -43.21 -14.20 74.87
N GLU A 429 -42.72 -15.25 74.21
CA GLU A 429 -41.58 -15.17 73.28
C GLU A 429 -41.94 -14.72 71.84
N PRO A 430 -41.07 -13.92 71.17
CA PRO A 430 -41.25 -13.53 69.77
C PRO A 430 -40.77 -14.64 68.82
N ALA A 431 -41.65 -15.58 68.46
CA ALA A 431 -41.27 -16.77 67.69
C ALA A 431 -42.04 -16.94 66.35
N ARG A 432 -41.27 -17.09 65.26
CA ARG A 432 -41.62 -17.68 63.94
C ARG A 432 -42.33 -16.80 62.88
N SER A 433 -41.55 -15.89 62.29
CA SER A 433 -41.17 -15.95 60.85
C SER A 433 -42.25 -16.07 59.74
N LEU A 434 -43.51 -15.73 60.01
CA LEU A 434 -44.48 -15.37 58.95
C LEU A 434 -45.37 -14.20 59.39
N ASP A 435 -45.82 -14.22 60.64
CA ASP A 435 -46.52 -13.08 61.24
C ASP A 435 -45.66 -11.80 61.29
N ALA A 436 -44.33 -11.91 61.35
CA ALA A 436 -43.42 -10.76 61.27
C ALA A 436 -43.58 -10.00 59.94
N ALA A 437 -43.55 -10.70 58.80
CA ALA A 437 -43.75 -10.08 57.49
C ALA A 437 -45.14 -9.45 57.33
N ILE A 438 -46.17 -10.09 57.90
CA ILE A 438 -47.53 -9.53 57.95
C ILE A 438 -47.57 -8.29 58.87
N GLN A 439 -46.83 -8.30 59.99
CA GLN A 439 -46.68 -7.15 60.88
C GLN A 439 -45.94 -5.98 60.22
N VAL A 440 -44.92 -6.19 59.38
CA VAL A 440 -44.27 -5.09 58.64
C VAL A 440 -45.27 -4.39 57.72
N ALA A 441 -45.95 -5.15 56.85
CA ALA A 441 -46.95 -4.60 55.93
C ALA A 441 -48.16 -3.97 56.65
N THR A 442 -48.49 -4.43 57.86
CA THR A 442 -49.56 -3.86 58.67
C THR A 442 -49.10 -2.79 59.67
N CYS A 443 -47.80 -2.53 59.89
CA CYS A 443 -47.34 -1.57 60.89
C CYS A 443 -47.86 -0.16 60.61
N HIS A 444 -47.72 0.35 59.38
CA HIS A 444 -48.28 1.66 59.01
C HIS A 444 -49.81 1.68 59.16
N THR A 445 -50.52 0.65 58.67
CA THR A 445 -51.99 0.63 58.72
C THR A 445 -52.56 0.38 60.12
N THR A 446 -51.83 -0.30 61.00
CA THR A 446 -52.22 -0.53 62.41
C THR A 446 -51.79 0.61 63.32
N ALA A 447 -50.66 1.27 63.07
CA ALA A 447 -50.31 2.53 63.73
C ALA A 447 -51.34 3.62 63.36
N ALA A 448 -51.67 3.78 62.08
CA ALA A 448 -52.71 4.69 61.63
C ALA A 448 -54.09 4.32 62.19
N ALA A 449 -54.53 3.06 62.09
CA ALA A 449 -55.84 2.63 62.62
C ALA A 449 -55.90 2.63 64.15
N ALA A 450 -54.78 2.47 64.86
CA ALA A 450 -54.69 2.67 66.31
C ALA A 450 -54.76 4.15 66.65
N SER A 451 -54.04 5.02 65.92
CA SER A 451 -54.12 6.48 66.04
C SER A 451 -55.54 6.97 65.79
N ASP A 452 -56.21 6.53 64.72
CA ASP A 452 -57.62 6.86 64.45
C ASP A 452 -58.56 6.33 65.54
N ARG A 453 -58.38 5.10 66.03
CA ARG A 453 -59.23 4.56 67.12
C ARG A 453 -58.98 5.28 68.45
N VAL A 454 -57.74 5.60 68.78
CA VAL A 454 -57.37 6.34 70.00
C VAL A 454 -57.85 7.78 69.90
N SER A 455 -57.54 8.49 68.81
CA SER A 455 -57.98 9.88 68.61
C SER A 455 -59.49 9.99 68.39
N ALA A 456 -60.18 8.97 67.86
CA ALA A 456 -61.66 8.93 67.82
C ALA A 456 -62.26 8.62 69.19
N PHE A 457 -61.68 7.70 69.97
CA PHE A 457 -62.06 7.46 71.36
C PHE A 457 -61.86 8.73 72.20
N LEU A 458 -60.69 9.36 72.09
CA LEU A 458 -60.39 10.65 72.71
C LEU A 458 -61.40 11.69 72.23
N ARG A 459 -61.60 11.93 70.93
CA ARG A 459 -62.62 12.89 70.43
C ARG A 459 -64.05 12.59 70.94
N ARG A 460 -64.44 11.31 71.07
CA ARG A 460 -65.72 10.86 71.64
C ARG A 460 -65.86 11.18 73.13
N TYR A 461 -64.76 11.25 73.86
CA TYR A 461 -64.71 11.31 75.33
C TYR A 461 -63.84 12.46 75.90
N ALA A 462 -63.38 13.40 75.06
CA ALA A 462 -62.36 14.43 75.34
C ALA A 462 -62.75 15.47 76.40
N ARG A 463 -64.00 15.44 76.85
CA ARG A 463 -64.44 16.16 78.04
C ARG A 463 -64.54 15.14 79.17
N PRO A 464 -63.48 14.92 79.98
CA PRO A 464 -63.53 13.96 81.08
C PRO A 464 -64.66 14.27 82.07
N GLY A 465 -64.99 15.55 82.27
CA GLY A 465 -66.18 15.97 83.03
C GLY A 465 -67.51 15.51 82.44
N VAL A 466 -67.62 15.25 81.13
CA VAL A 466 -68.83 14.68 80.50
C VAL A 466 -68.91 13.18 80.74
N LEU A 467 -67.82 12.42 80.59
CA LEU A 467 -67.82 11.00 80.96
C LEU A 467 -68.09 10.82 82.46
N PHE A 468 -67.44 11.62 83.30
CA PHE A 468 -67.61 11.61 84.75
C PHE A 468 -69.04 12.00 85.16
N THR A 469 -69.66 13.00 84.51
CA THR A 469 -71.08 13.32 84.76
C THR A 469 -72.05 12.31 84.16
N TRP A 470 -71.71 11.59 83.08
CA TRP A 470 -72.50 10.44 82.62
C TRP A 470 -72.39 9.26 83.58
N MET A 471 -71.21 8.97 84.14
CA MET A 471 -71.03 7.95 85.19
C MET A 471 -71.74 8.35 86.49
N LEU A 472 -71.68 9.62 86.91
CA LEU A 472 -72.45 10.14 88.05
C LEU A 472 -73.96 10.10 87.80
N ARG A 473 -74.43 10.42 86.59
CA ARG A 473 -75.85 10.32 86.22
C ARG A 473 -76.31 8.86 86.14
N LEU A 474 -75.49 7.95 85.61
CA LEU A 474 -75.79 6.53 85.58
C LEU A 474 -75.78 5.94 86.99
N ALA A 475 -74.79 6.29 87.82
CA ALA A 475 -74.76 5.91 89.24
C ALA A 475 -75.95 6.50 90.02
N ALA A 476 -76.38 7.73 89.72
CA ALA A 476 -77.57 8.34 90.31
C ALA A 476 -78.87 7.66 89.84
N VAL A 477 -79.00 7.33 88.56
CA VAL A 477 -80.15 6.56 88.02
C VAL A 477 -80.19 5.16 88.62
N VAL A 478 -79.05 4.48 88.71
CA VAL A 478 -78.94 3.16 89.36
C VAL A 478 -79.19 3.28 90.87
N ALA A 479 -78.77 4.35 91.55
CA ALA A 479 -79.08 4.60 92.95
C ALA A 479 -80.58 4.92 93.19
N VAL A 480 -81.24 5.60 92.23
CA VAL A 480 -82.70 5.80 92.24
C VAL A 480 -83.43 4.47 92.00
N ILE A 481 -82.97 3.64 91.06
CA ILE A 481 -83.51 2.29 90.83
C ILE A 481 -83.30 1.40 92.08
N PHE A 482 -82.12 1.47 92.71
CA PHE A 482 -81.81 0.79 93.97
C PHE A 482 -82.69 1.28 95.13
N GLY A 483 -82.93 2.59 95.25
CA GLY A 483 -83.87 3.17 96.21
C GLY A 483 -85.33 2.75 95.96
N LEU A 484 -85.75 2.66 94.70
CA LEU A 484 -87.07 2.15 94.31
C LEU A 484 -87.21 0.64 94.57
N LEU A 485 -86.15 -0.15 94.36
CA LEU A 485 -86.11 -1.57 94.72
C LEU A 485 -86.17 -1.79 96.23
N LEU A 486 -85.48 -0.97 97.03
CA LEU A 486 -85.58 -0.99 98.50
C LEU A 486 -86.98 -0.57 98.98
N LEU A 487 -87.61 0.41 98.33
CA LEU A 487 -89.00 0.78 98.57
C LEU A 487 -89.97 -0.35 98.22
N TRP A 488 -89.76 -1.05 97.10
CA TRP A 488 -90.56 -2.21 96.71
C TRP A 488 -90.40 -3.38 97.69
N ALA A 489 -89.18 -3.65 98.17
CA ALA A 489 -88.89 -4.66 99.19
C ALA A 489 -89.51 -4.33 100.57
N SER A 490 -89.83 -3.06 100.85
CA SER A 490 -90.44 -2.66 102.13
C SER A 490 -91.88 -3.18 102.35
N GLY A 491 -92.54 -3.70 101.29
CA GLY A 491 -93.90 -4.23 101.36
C GLY A 491 -94.04 -5.63 101.96
N SER A 492 -92.95 -6.31 102.32
CA SER A 492 -92.95 -7.70 102.80
C SER A 492 -92.10 -7.88 104.07
N PRO A 493 -92.71 -8.07 105.26
CA PRO A 493 -91.99 -8.26 106.51
C PRO A 493 -91.45 -9.70 106.64
N GLY A 494 -90.40 -10.04 105.87
CA GLY A 494 -89.79 -11.38 105.91
C GLY A 494 -88.34 -11.53 105.43
N SER A 495 -87.86 -10.72 104.47
CA SER A 495 -86.61 -11.04 103.72
C SER A 495 -85.58 -9.90 103.59
N LEU A 496 -85.82 -8.75 104.22
CA LEU A 496 -85.10 -7.48 104.03
C LEU A 496 -83.55 -7.54 103.99
N LEU A 497 -82.90 -8.43 104.75
CA LEU A 497 -81.43 -8.58 104.75
C LEU A 497 -80.89 -9.31 103.51
N LEU A 498 -81.61 -10.30 102.98
CA LEU A 498 -81.22 -11.05 101.79
C LEU A 498 -81.44 -10.22 100.53
N ASP A 499 -82.56 -9.53 100.43
CA ASP A 499 -82.91 -8.73 99.25
C ASP A 499 -82.00 -7.50 99.10
N ALA A 500 -81.64 -6.84 100.21
CA ALA A 500 -80.64 -5.78 100.21
C ALA A 500 -79.23 -6.29 99.83
N GLY A 501 -78.88 -7.51 100.26
CA GLY A 501 -77.63 -8.19 99.87
C GLY A 501 -77.58 -8.46 98.37
N TRP A 502 -78.65 -9.02 97.79
CA TRP A 502 -78.76 -9.25 96.35
C TRP A 502 -78.74 -7.95 95.55
N ALA A 503 -79.44 -6.91 95.99
CA ALA A 503 -79.41 -5.60 95.35
C ALA A 503 -77.99 -4.99 95.35
N LEU A 504 -77.23 -5.16 96.43
CA LEU A 504 -75.83 -4.71 96.51
C LEU A 504 -74.90 -5.55 95.59
N ILE A 505 -75.11 -6.87 95.51
CA ILE A 505 -74.36 -7.75 94.59
C ILE A 505 -74.64 -7.35 93.13
N VAL A 506 -75.90 -7.08 92.76
CA VAL A 506 -76.26 -6.60 91.43
C VAL A 506 -75.67 -5.21 91.16
N PHE A 507 -75.71 -4.30 92.13
CA PHE A 507 -75.07 -2.99 92.02
C PHE A 507 -73.56 -3.11 91.74
N ILE A 508 -72.84 -3.91 92.52
CA ILE A 508 -71.41 -4.16 92.33
C ILE A 508 -71.15 -4.85 90.99
N ALA A 509 -71.96 -5.83 90.58
CA ALA A 509 -71.81 -6.52 89.29
C ALA A 509 -72.02 -5.59 88.10
N VAL A 510 -72.99 -4.67 88.16
CA VAL A 510 -73.21 -3.64 87.12
C VAL A 510 -72.05 -2.64 87.08
N LEU A 511 -71.55 -2.19 88.25
CA LEU A 511 -70.47 -1.22 88.34
C LEU A 511 -69.12 -1.83 87.86
N VAL A 512 -68.83 -3.06 88.26
CA VAL A 512 -67.70 -3.87 87.75
C VAL A 512 -67.86 -4.17 86.26
N GLY A 513 -69.08 -4.46 85.78
CA GLY A 513 -69.37 -4.65 84.35
C GLY A 513 -69.09 -3.40 83.52
N CYS A 514 -69.55 -2.23 83.98
CA CYS A 514 -69.26 -0.94 83.34
C CYS A 514 -67.76 -0.61 83.39
N PHE A 515 -67.09 -0.89 84.50
CA PHE A 515 -65.64 -0.71 84.63
C PHE A 515 -64.87 -1.62 83.67
N TYR A 516 -65.24 -2.90 83.59
CA TYR A 516 -64.63 -3.88 82.68
C TYR A 516 -64.85 -3.51 81.20
N TRP A 517 -66.05 -3.05 80.86
CA TRP A 517 -66.40 -2.58 79.51
C TRP A 517 -65.54 -1.39 79.05
N LEU A 518 -65.12 -0.51 79.97
CA LEU A 518 -64.22 0.61 79.68
C LEU A 518 -62.73 0.20 79.77
N TYR A 519 -62.38 -0.65 80.75
CA TYR A 519 -61.02 -1.12 81.03
C TYR A 519 -60.47 -2.05 79.93
N TYR A 520 -61.27 -3.00 79.44
CA TYR A 520 -60.82 -3.97 78.44
C TYR A 520 -60.32 -3.33 77.12
N PRO A 521 -61.05 -2.40 76.46
CA PRO A 521 -60.54 -1.73 75.26
C PRO A 521 -59.35 -0.83 75.53
N LEU A 522 -59.31 -0.12 76.68
CA LEU A 522 -58.16 0.70 77.07
C LEU A 522 -56.90 -0.15 77.32
N ARG A 523 -57.02 -1.28 78.05
CA ARG A 523 -55.94 -2.24 78.25
C ARG A 523 -55.44 -2.79 76.91
N LYS A 524 -56.34 -3.18 76.02
CA LYS A 524 -55.98 -3.73 74.71
C LYS A 524 -55.22 -2.70 73.86
N ALA A 525 -55.71 -1.46 73.79
CA ALA A 525 -55.03 -0.37 73.09
C ALA A 525 -53.64 -0.05 73.69
N TYR A 526 -53.54 0.05 75.02
CA TYR A 526 -52.29 0.34 75.71
C TYR A 526 -51.24 -0.77 75.53
N VAL A 527 -51.65 -2.03 75.62
CA VAL A 527 -50.75 -3.18 75.37
C VAL A 527 -50.27 -3.18 73.93
N THR A 528 -51.15 -2.98 72.94
CA THR A 528 -50.72 -2.83 71.52
C THR A 528 -49.72 -1.68 71.36
N LEU A 529 -49.98 -0.50 71.92
CA LEU A 529 -49.06 0.65 71.87
C LEU A 529 -47.72 0.41 72.59
N THR A 530 -47.63 -0.55 73.51
CA THR A 530 -46.38 -0.86 74.23
C THR A 530 -45.47 -1.80 73.42
N TYR A 531 -46.03 -2.70 72.62
CA TYR A 531 -45.26 -3.64 71.79
C TYR A 531 -44.94 -3.14 70.37
N VAL A 532 -45.60 -2.08 69.88
CA VAL A 532 -45.29 -1.49 68.55
C VAL A 532 -43.85 -0.99 68.47
N GLU A 533 -43.33 -0.33 69.51
CA GLU A 533 -41.99 0.31 69.47
C GLU A 533 -40.85 -0.72 69.27
N PRO A 534 -40.78 -1.87 69.98
CA PRO A 534 -39.82 -2.94 69.67
C PRO A 534 -40.08 -3.70 68.34
N LEU A 535 -41.34 -3.87 67.92
CA LEU A 535 -41.67 -4.61 66.70
C LEU A 535 -41.31 -3.82 65.43
N VAL A 536 -41.48 -2.49 65.45
CA VAL A 536 -41.05 -1.59 64.38
C VAL A 536 -39.52 -1.59 64.24
N GLU A 537 -38.80 -1.65 65.36
CA GLU A 537 -37.33 -1.70 65.36
C GLU A 537 -36.81 -3.05 64.81
N LEU A 538 -37.44 -4.18 65.18
CA LEU A 538 -37.13 -5.49 64.59
C LEU A 538 -37.44 -5.52 63.09
N ALA A 539 -38.58 -4.97 62.68
CA ALA A 539 -38.97 -4.85 61.27
C ALA A 539 -38.01 -3.98 60.45
N HIS A 540 -37.46 -2.91 61.05
CA HIS A 540 -36.40 -2.11 60.43
C HIS A 540 -35.15 -2.96 60.17
N GLN A 541 -34.69 -3.68 61.19
CA GLN A 541 -33.49 -4.50 61.11
C GLN A 541 -33.63 -5.64 60.10
N GLU A 542 -34.76 -6.36 60.08
CA GLU A 542 -35.05 -7.38 59.05
C GLU A 542 -35.12 -6.77 57.64
N ARG A 543 -35.72 -5.59 57.48
CA ARG A 543 -35.83 -4.93 56.17
C ARG A 543 -34.48 -4.44 55.65
N CYS A 544 -33.66 -3.82 56.50
CA CYS A 544 -32.33 -3.35 56.14
C CYS A 544 -31.36 -4.51 55.87
N ALA A 545 -31.44 -5.60 56.64
CA ALA A 545 -30.70 -6.83 56.35
C ALA A 545 -31.09 -7.43 55.00
N SER A 546 -32.39 -7.47 54.67
CA SER A 546 -32.88 -7.94 53.36
C SER A 546 -32.43 -7.05 52.20
N ILE A 547 -32.33 -5.73 52.38
CA ILE A 547 -31.78 -4.81 51.37
C ILE A 547 -30.28 -5.05 51.17
N GLU A 548 -29.54 -5.33 52.24
CA GLU A 548 -28.11 -5.64 52.15
C GLU A 548 -27.85 -7.00 51.46
N ASP A 549 -28.60 -8.04 51.82
CA ASP A 549 -28.48 -9.39 51.24
C ASP A 549 -28.72 -9.40 49.72
N ILE A 550 -29.76 -8.69 49.26
CA ILE A 550 -30.04 -8.45 47.84
C ILE A 550 -28.87 -7.70 47.17
N PHE A 551 -28.33 -6.67 47.82
CA PHE A 551 -27.21 -5.90 47.27
C PHE A 551 -25.91 -6.72 47.16
N GLN A 552 -25.58 -7.52 48.17
CA GLN A 552 -24.41 -8.41 48.14
C GLN A 552 -24.57 -9.51 47.08
N THR A 553 -25.79 -10.04 46.88
CA THR A 553 -26.09 -10.96 45.77
C THR A 553 -25.89 -10.29 44.41
N GLN A 554 -26.39 -9.06 44.22
CA GLN A 554 -26.20 -8.30 42.98
C GLN A 554 -24.72 -8.02 42.68
N LEU A 555 -23.91 -7.62 43.66
CA LEU A 555 -22.46 -7.47 43.47
C LEU A 555 -21.78 -8.79 43.08
N HIS A 556 -22.22 -9.92 43.66
CA HIS A 556 -21.68 -11.23 43.31
C HIS A 556 -22.03 -11.65 41.87
N GLU A 557 -23.27 -11.43 41.43
CA GLU A 557 -23.71 -11.68 40.05
C GLU A 557 -22.97 -10.81 39.02
N ILE A 558 -22.76 -9.52 39.33
CA ILE A 558 -21.97 -8.60 38.49
C ILE A 558 -20.52 -9.09 38.39
N GLY A 559 -19.90 -9.47 39.52
CA GLY A 559 -18.54 -9.99 39.56
C GLY A 559 -18.35 -11.29 38.78
N GLN A 560 -19.25 -12.27 38.93
CA GLN A 560 -19.21 -13.52 38.16
C GLN A 560 -19.32 -13.26 36.65
N ARG A 561 -20.31 -12.45 36.23
CA ARG A 561 -20.55 -12.11 34.82
C ARG A 561 -19.35 -11.39 34.18
N LEU A 562 -18.67 -10.53 34.94
CA LEU A 562 -17.47 -9.84 34.46
C LEU A 562 -16.31 -10.81 34.24
N GLU A 563 -16.06 -11.74 35.16
CA GLU A 563 -14.98 -12.71 35.02
C GLU A 563 -15.24 -13.68 33.86
N GLU A 564 -16.49 -14.14 33.68
CA GLU A 564 -16.91 -14.90 32.49
C GLU A 564 -16.65 -14.13 31.18
N GLN A 565 -16.96 -12.82 31.14
CA GLN A 565 -16.72 -11.98 29.96
C GLN A 565 -15.24 -11.70 29.71
N LYS A 566 -14.44 -11.60 30.79
CA LYS A 566 -12.97 -11.48 30.73
C LYS A 566 -12.35 -12.77 30.18
N ASP A 567 -12.72 -13.93 30.71
CA ASP A 567 -12.20 -15.22 30.26
C ASP A 567 -12.59 -15.52 28.80
N GLN A 568 -13.81 -15.14 28.38
CA GLN A 568 -14.21 -15.17 26.96
C GLN A 568 -13.35 -14.24 26.10
N LEU A 569 -13.03 -13.03 26.57
CA LEU A 569 -12.19 -12.08 25.85
C LEU A 569 -10.74 -12.58 25.73
N GLU A 570 -10.18 -13.17 26.79
CA GLU A 570 -8.86 -13.79 26.80
C GLU A 570 -8.80 -15.03 25.88
N HIS A 571 -9.83 -15.88 25.88
CA HIS A 571 -9.93 -17.01 24.95
C HIS A 571 -9.94 -16.55 23.48
N ILE A 572 -10.76 -15.54 23.15
CA ILE A 572 -10.83 -14.96 21.80
C ILE A 572 -9.48 -14.33 21.39
N LEU A 573 -8.74 -13.73 22.33
CA LEU A 573 -7.39 -13.24 22.08
C LEU A 573 -6.42 -14.40 21.80
N GLN A 574 -6.42 -15.45 22.61
CA GLN A 574 -5.54 -16.61 22.43
C GLN A 574 -5.78 -17.33 21.09
N GLU A 575 -7.03 -17.55 20.70
CA GLU A 575 -7.40 -18.15 19.41
C GLU A 575 -6.84 -17.33 18.22
N ARG A 576 -6.99 -15.99 18.28
CA ARG A 576 -6.49 -15.07 17.25
C ARG A 576 -4.96 -14.99 17.24
N LEU A 577 -4.31 -15.05 18.40
CA LEU A 577 -2.85 -15.12 18.53
C LEU A 577 -2.29 -16.45 18.00
N MET A 578 -2.99 -17.58 18.16
CA MET A 578 -2.58 -18.84 17.55
C MET A 578 -2.59 -18.76 16.02
N LYS A 579 -3.62 -18.16 15.42
CA LYS A 579 -3.64 -17.92 13.97
C LYS A 579 -2.49 -17.00 13.54
N LEU A 580 -2.34 -15.83 14.17
CA LEU A 580 -1.28 -14.88 13.82
C LEU A 580 0.12 -15.49 13.97
N ARG A 581 0.35 -16.36 14.98
CA ARG A 581 1.61 -17.11 15.11
C ARG A 581 1.86 -18.06 13.93
N ALA A 582 0.84 -18.74 13.42
CA ALA A 582 0.97 -19.57 12.23
C ALA A 582 1.30 -18.72 10.99
N ASP A 583 0.55 -17.63 10.78
CA ASP A 583 0.75 -16.70 9.66
C ASP A 583 2.17 -16.08 9.69
N VAL A 584 2.70 -15.76 10.88
CA VAL A 584 4.08 -15.27 11.09
C VAL A 584 5.13 -16.35 10.81
N VAL A 585 4.92 -17.61 11.24
CA VAL A 585 5.86 -18.71 10.96
C VAL A 585 5.92 -19.03 9.46
N THR A 586 4.79 -19.00 8.77
CA THR A 586 4.73 -19.12 7.30
C THR A 586 5.51 -17.99 6.63
N PHE A 587 5.29 -16.74 7.04
CA PHE A 587 6.01 -15.58 6.50
C PHE A 587 7.53 -15.67 6.70
N LEU A 588 8.00 -16.07 7.89
CA LEU A 588 9.43 -16.28 8.14
C LEU A 588 10.03 -17.29 7.14
N HIS A 589 9.35 -18.42 6.91
CA HIS A 589 9.77 -19.43 5.94
C HIS A 589 9.75 -18.90 4.49
N GLU A 590 8.75 -18.10 4.10
CA GLU A 590 8.66 -17.47 2.78
C GLU A 590 9.78 -16.44 2.53
N THR A 591 10.29 -15.78 3.57
CA THR A 591 11.41 -14.82 3.44
C THR A 591 12.79 -15.49 3.32
N SER A 592 12.96 -16.71 3.84
CA SER A 592 14.22 -17.48 3.74
C SER A 592 15.46 -16.67 4.14
N TYR A 593 16.62 -16.88 3.50
CA TYR A 593 17.88 -16.15 3.74
C TYR A 593 17.75 -14.61 3.64
N ALA A 594 16.74 -14.09 2.93
CA ALA A 594 16.51 -12.65 2.84
C ALA A 594 15.90 -12.05 4.13
N GLY A 595 15.20 -12.85 4.94
CA GLY A 595 14.68 -12.49 6.27
C GLY A 595 15.49 -13.05 7.45
N ALA A 596 16.33 -14.07 7.23
CA ALA A 596 17.14 -14.70 8.27
C ALA A 596 18.09 -13.72 8.99
N GLY A 597 18.23 -13.89 10.31
CA GLY A 597 19.29 -13.25 11.09
C GLY A 597 20.65 -13.88 10.79
N TRP A 598 21.75 -13.18 11.06
CA TRP A 598 23.11 -13.73 10.87
C TRP A 598 23.52 -14.77 11.93
N ASP A 599 22.67 -14.94 12.94
CA ASP A 599 22.68 -15.93 14.01
C ASP A 599 21.78 -17.15 13.72
N ASP A 600 21.09 -17.17 12.58
CA ASP A 600 20.22 -18.26 12.16
C ASP A 600 21.02 -19.44 11.58
N ALA A 601 20.74 -20.66 12.06
CA ALA A 601 21.43 -21.88 11.66
C ALA A 601 21.26 -22.27 10.18
N SER A 602 20.35 -21.62 9.44
CA SER A 602 20.27 -21.77 7.97
C SER A 602 21.58 -21.35 7.27
N TRP A 603 22.33 -20.37 7.79
CA TRP A 603 23.60 -19.96 7.19
C TRP A 603 24.71 -21.02 7.25
N ASP A 604 24.66 -21.95 8.19
CA ASP A 604 25.60 -23.09 8.26
C ASP A 604 25.42 -24.05 7.07
N ALA A 605 24.25 -24.03 6.42
CA ALA A 605 23.89 -24.84 5.24
C ALA A 605 23.82 -24.02 3.94
N TRP A 606 24.42 -22.82 3.90
CA TRP A 606 24.50 -22.01 2.69
C TRP A 606 25.52 -22.60 1.70
N GLU A 607 25.03 -23.30 0.67
CA GLU A 607 25.88 -23.95 -0.34
C GLU A 607 26.01 -23.16 -1.66
N THR A 608 24.98 -22.43 -2.10
CA THR A 608 25.00 -21.73 -3.41
C THR A 608 24.36 -20.34 -3.40
N LEU A 609 24.69 -19.54 -4.42
CA LEU A 609 24.13 -18.20 -4.70
C LEU A 609 22.72 -18.30 -5.29
N HIS A 610 21.75 -18.64 -4.43
CA HIS A 610 20.33 -18.68 -4.76
C HIS A 610 19.80 -17.28 -5.10
N ILE A 611 18.89 -17.18 -6.08
CA ILE A 611 18.07 -15.98 -6.27
C ILE A 611 16.97 -16.02 -5.20
N THR A 612 17.08 -15.16 -4.17
CA THR A 612 15.96 -14.93 -3.24
C THR A 612 14.96 -13.93 -3.83
N PRO A 613 13.75 -13.76 -3.24
CA PRO A 613 12.85 -12.67 -3.60
C PRO A 613 13.54 -11.30 -3.49
N ALA A 614 13.01 -10.29 -4.18
CA ALA A 614 13.57 -8.93 -4.23
C ALA A 614 13.25 -8.12 -2.94
N VAL A 615 13.60 -8.70 -1.79
CA VAL A 615 13.63 -8.05 -0.48
C VAL A 615 14.97 -8.29 0.19
N ALA A 616 15.33 -7.40 1.09
CA ALA A 616 16.43 -7.62 2.01
C ALA A 616 16.05 -7.14 3.41
N ARG A 617 16.39 -7.95 4.42
CA ARG A 617 16.35 -7.54 5.82
C ARG A 617 17.41 -6.48 6.13
N ILE A 618 17.06 -5.57 7.02
CA ILE A 618 17.94 -4.55 7.63
C ILE A 618 17.99 -4.58 9.16
N GLY A 619 17.18 -5.44 9.80
CA GLY A 619 17.03 -5.53 11.24
C GLY A 619 15.88 -6.45 11.67
N ALA A 620 15.45 -6.31 12.91
CA ALA A 620 14.29 -6.97 13.48
C ALA A 620 13.33 -5.93 14.08
N LEU A 621 12.02 -6.10 13.84
CA LEU A 621 10.95 -5.37 14.49
C LEU A 621 10.46 -6.16 15.70
N MET A 622 10.74 -5.62 16.88
CA MET A 622 10.25 -6.16 18.15
C MET A 622 8.79 -5.72 18.34
N LEU A 623 7.90 -6.69 18.43
CA LEU A 623 6.49 -6.49 18.77
C LEU A 623 6.30 -6.35 20.30
N PRO A 624 5.23 -5.71 20.77
CA PRO A 624 4.93 -5.58 22.20
C PRO A 624 4.94 -6.92 22.94
N ALA A 625 5.69 -6.98 24.04
CA ALA A 625 5.97 -8.22 24.78
C ALA A 625 4.71 -8.95 25.28
N GLN A 626 3.59 -8.24 25.43
CA GLN A 626 2.29 -8.78 25.84
C GLN A 626 1.73 -9.82 24.85
N LEU A 627 2.06 -9.70 23.56
CA LEU A 627 1.59 -10.62 22.52
C LEU A 627 2.40 -11.92 22.45
N ALA A 628 3.61 -11.93 23.04
CA ALA A 628 4.56 -13.05 23.00
C ALA A 628 4.68 -13.65 21.57
N LEU A 629 4.96 -12.78 20.60
CA LEU A 629 5.25 -13.13 19.20
C LEU A 629 6.77 -13.11 18.98
N PRO A 630 7.32 -13.93 18.05
CA PRO A 630 8.71 -13.81 17.65
C PRO A 630 8.94 -12.45 16.95
N PRO A 631 10.19 -11.93 16.94
CA PRO A 631 10.51 -10.73 16.19
C PRO A 631 10.31 -10.95 14.69
N LEU A 632 9.78 -9.93 14.00
CA LEU A 632 9.66 -9.95 12.54
C LEU A 632 10.93 -9.39 11.89
N PRO A 633 11.38 -9.90 10.73
CA PRO A 633 12.49 -9.30 10.00
C PRO A 633 12.02 -7.97 9.40
N ALA A 634 12.79 -6.90 9.64
CA ALA A 634 12.54 -5.58 9.06
C ALA A 634 12.94 -5.61 7.57
N LEU A 635 11.98 -5.69 6.65
CA LEU A 635 12.26 -5.85 5.20
C LEU A 635 12.13 -4.55 4.41
N ILE A 636 13.08 -4.35 3.49
CA ILE A 636 12.95 -3.38 2.39
C ILE A 636 12.83 -4.11 1.06
N SER A 637 12.11 -3.52 0.10
CA SER A 637 12.13 -3.97 -1.30
C SER A 637 13.51 -3.63 -1.86
N CYS A 638 14.32 -4.65 -2.19
CA CYS A 638 15.73 -4.51 -2.53
C CYS A 638 16.23 -5.84 -3.16
N PRO A 639 16.96 -5.84 -4.29
CA PRO A 639 17.55 -4.69 -4.98
C PRO A 639 16.55 -3.86 -5.81
N GLU A 640 15.37 -4.39 -6.15
CA GLU A 640 14.32 -3.64 -6.85
C GLU A 640 13.55 -2.72 -5.90
N GLY A 641 13.31 -1.47 -6.29
CA GLY A 641 12.44 -0.54 -5.54
C GLY A 641 13.09 0.14 -4.32
N CYS A 642 14.36 -0.14 -4.01
CA CYS A 642 15.00 0.34 -2.79
C CYS A 642 15.36 1.83 -2.87
N ASN A 643 14.74 2.62 -1.99
CA ASN A 643 15.26 3.91 -1.54
C ASN A 643 15.29 3.86 0.00
N LEU A 644 16.48 3.82 0.59
CA LEU A 644 16.69 3.76 2.04
C LEU A 644 17.42 5.03 2.49
N PHE A 645 16.87 5.75 3.48
CA PHE A 645 17.53 6.93 4.06
C PHE A 645 17.68 6.78 5.57
N ILE A 646 18.92 6.57 6.05
CA ILE A 646 19.26 6.43 7.46
C ILE A 646 19.81 7.76 7.97
N LYS A 647 19.09 8.42 8.87
CA LYS A 647 19.49 9.66 9.54
C LYS A 647 20.18 9.32 10.86
N ALA A 648 21.42 9.76 11.08
CA ALA A 648 22.18 9.42 12.27
C ALA A 648 23.02 10.61 12.79
N ALA A 649 23.17 10.68 14.12
CA ALA A 649 23.99 11.66 14.84
C ALA A 649 24.99 10.94 15.77
N GLY A 650 26.15 11.53 16.02
CA GLY A 650 27.12 11.04 16.99
C GLY A 650 27.45 9.54 16.82
N ALA A 651 27.32 8.77 17.90
CA ALA A 651 27.62 7.34 17.94
C ALA A 651 26.75 6.49 16.97
N ALA A 652 25.52 6.92 16.66
CA ALA A 652 24.61 6.17 15.79
C ALA A 652 25.15 6.00 14.35
N LYS A 653 26.10 6.84 13.93
CA LYS A 653 26.72 6.78 12.59
C LYS A 653 27.50 5.47 12.37
N GLN A 654 28.08 4.89 13.43
CA GLN A 654 28.75 3.58 13.35
C GLN A 654 27.74 2.44 13.12
N SER A 655 26.62 2.44 13.84
CA SER A 655 25.55 1.46 13.64
C SER A 655 24.90 1.58 12.26
N ALA A 656 24.70 2.81 11.75
CA ALA A 656 24.21 3.04 10.39
C ALA A 656 25.16 2.45 9.32
N ALA A 657 26.47 2.63 9.47
CA ALA A 657 27.46 2.02 8.57
C ALA A 657 27.46 0.49 8.65
N ALA A 658 27.38 -0.08 9.86
CA ALA A 658 27.28 -1.53 10.06
C ALA A 658 26.06 -2.15 9.37
N VAL A 659 24.90 -1.48 9.37
CA VAL A 659 23.71 -1.93 8.63
C VAL A 659 23.92 -1.89 7.13
N VAL A 660 24.52 -0.82 6.59
CA VAL A 660 24.79 -0.74 5.14
C VAL A 660 25.77 -1.84 4.71
N GLN A 661 26.82 -2.11 5.50
CA GLN A 661 27.72 -3.25 5.26
C GLN A 661 26.99 -4.60 5.34
N SER A 662 26.14 -4.78 6.36
CA SER A 662 25.33 -5.98 6.57
C SER A 662 24.36 -6.25 5.41
N LEU A 663 23.62 -5.22 4.98
CA LEU A 663 22.73 -5.23 3.82
C LEU A 663 23.49 -5.54 2.52
N LEU A 664 24.66 -4.95 2.30
CA LEU A 664 25.49 -5.23 1.14
C LEU A 664 25.99 -6.69 1.14
N ILE A 665 26.48 -7.22 2.26
CA ILE A 665 26.89 -8.64 2.36
C ILE A 665 25.69 -9.56 2.11
N ARG A 666 24.51 -9.25 2.66
CA ARG A 666 23.27 -10.00 2.42
C ARG A 666 22.92 -10.02 0.93
N LEU A 667 22.93 -8.87 0.26
CA LEU A 667 22.68 -8.78 -1.18
C LEU A 667 23.68 -9.59 -2.02
N LEU A 668 24.95 -9.67 -1.62
CA LEU A 668 25.94 -10.52 -2.32
C LEU A 668 25.79 -12.02 -2.03
N ALA A 669 25.14 -12.39 -0.91
CA ALA A 669 24.87 -13.78 -0.53
C ALA A 669 23.53 -14.30 -1.09
N THR A 670 22.58 -13.40 -1.40
CA THR A 670 21.20 -13.73 -1.78
C THR A 670 20.81 -13.30 -3.21
N GLN A 671 21.74 -12.75 -3.98
CA GLN A 671 21.57 -12.45 -5.41
C GLN A 671 22.71 -13.08 -6.21
N GLN A 672 22.44 -13.44 -7.48
CA GLN A 672 23.49 -13.94 -8.36
C GLN A 672 24.50 -12.83 -8.70
N PRO A 673 25.82 -13.10 -8.65
CA PRO A 673 26.83 -12.11 -9.02
C PRO A 673 26.64 -11.65 -10.48
N GLY A 674 26.69 -10.34 -10.67
CA GLY A 674 26.35 -9.67 -11.93
C GLY A 674 24.94 -9.07 -11.96
N ASN A 675 23.96 -9.63 -11.24
CA ASN A 675 22.59 -9.06 -11.17
C ASN A 675 22.52 -7.76 -10.34
N VAL A 676 23.53 -7.49 -9.51
CA VAL A 676 23.65 -6.27 -8.73
C VAL A 676 24.98 -5.59 -9.06
N ARG A 677 24.92 -4.30 -9.39
CA ARG A 677 26.05 -3.40 -9.58
C ARG A 677 26.05 -2.36 -8.48
N LEU A 678 27.17 -2.17 -7.79
CA LEU A 678 27.29 -1.16 -6.74
C LEU A 678 27.95 0.14 -7.25
N THR A 679 27.72 1.24 -6.55
CA THR A 679 28.51 2.47 -6.63
C THR A 679 28.51 3.13 -5.27
N ILE A 680 29.68 3.27 -4.64
CA ILE A 680 29.78 3.68 -3.24
C ILE A 680 30.53 5.01 -3.14
N ILE A 681 29.87 6.01 -2.55
CA ILE A 681 30.40 7.34 -2.28
C ILE A 681 30.55 7.46 -0.77
N ASP A 682 31.79 7.57 -0.27
CA ASP A 682 32.09 7.82 1.14
C ASP A 682 33.09 9.00 1.23
N PRO A 683 32.61 10.24 1.44
CA PRO A 683 33.42 11.44 1.46
C PRO A 683 34.02 11.77 2.83
N ILE A 684 33.73 10.96 3.86
CA ILE A 684 34.19 11.14 5.25
C ILE A 684 35.21 10.05 5.64
N GLU A 685 35.28 8.95 4.88
CA GLU A 685 36.00 7.71 5.25
C GLU A 685 35.52 7.19 6.61
N LEU A 686 34.20 7.04 6.78
CA LEU A 686 33.60 6.49 8.00
C LEU A 686 34.26 5.14 8.31
N GLU A 687 34.96 5.07 9.44
CA GLU A 687 36.19 4.28 9.57
C GLU A 687 36.10 2.87 8.97
N ASN A 688 36.83 2.63 7.88
CA ASN A 688 36.94 1.32 7.22
C ASN A 688 35.63 0.75 6.63
N THR A 689 34.64 1.59 6.25
CA THR A 689 33.36 1.14 5.66
C THR A 689 33.51 0.14 4.50
N LEU A 690 34.56 0.27 3.66
CA LEU A 690 34.84 -0.64 2.54
C LEU A 690 35.78 -1.83 2.86
N ASN A 691 36.39 -1.88 4.04
CA ASN A 691 37.44 -2.86 4.35
C ASN A 691 37.00 -4.33 4.23
N PRO A 692 35.78 -4.75 4.63
CA PRO A 692 35.30 -6.11 4.35
C PRO A 692 35.28 -6.47 2.86
N PHE A 693 35.02 -5.49 1.98
CA PHE A 693 34.94 -5.69 0.53
C PHE A 693 36.29 -5.49 -0.19
N SER A 694 37.37 -5.19 0.54
CA SER A 694 38.73 -5.05 -0.01
C SER A 694 39.20 -6.25 -0.85
N PRO A 695 38.95 -7.52 -0.47
CA PRO A 695 39.30 -8.70 -1.29
C PRO A 695 38.56 -8.80 -2.64
N LEU A 696 37.54 -7.97 -2.86
CA LEU A 696 36.73 -7.92 -4.08
C LEU A 696 37.03 -6.68 -4.94
N ALA A 697 37.84 -5.74 -4.45
CA ALA A 697 38.16 -4.48 -5.14
C ALA A 697 38.88 -4.66 -6.49
N GLU A 698 39.55 -5.80 -6.69
CA GLU A 698 40.13 -6.18 -8.00
C GLU A 698 39.06 -6.27 -9.11
N HIS A 699 37.83 -6.63 -8.77
CA HIS A 699 36.72 -6.87 -9.71
C HIS A 699 35.85 -5.61 -9.91
N HIS A 700 36.51 -4.46 -10.12
CA HIS A 700 35.97 -3.09 -10.10
C HIS A 700 34.56 -2.88 -10.72
N THR A 701 34.22 -3.58 -11.80
CA THR A 701 33.04 -3.27 -12.63
C THR A 701 31.71 -3.85 -12.12
N MET A 702 31.72 -4.94 -11.35
CA MET A 702 30.48 -5.52 -10.78
C MET A 702 30.24 -5.07 -9.33
N LEU A 703 31.29 -4.92 -8.53
CA LEU A 703 31.16 -4.58 -7.11
C LEU A 703 31.45 -3.12 -6.76
N GLY A 704 31.69 -2.26 -7.76
CA GLY A 704 31.75 -0.80 -7.61
C GLY A 704 32.94 -0.26 -6.81
N THR A 705 33.79 -1.13 -6.29
CA THR A 705 34.94 -0.83 -5.42
C THR A 705 36.17 -0.42 -6.24
N GLY A 706 36.06 0.71 -6.93
CA GLY A 706 37.16 1.66 -7.10
C GLY A 706 37.04 2.72 -6.00
N ASN A 707 38.17 3.16 -5.44
CA ASN A 707 38.34 4.11 -4.33
C ASN A 707 37.13 4.98 -3.96
N ALA A 708 36.79 5.05 -2.66
CA ALA A 708 35.78 5.94 -2.13
C ALA A 708 35.94 7.36 -2.69
N TRP A 709 34.91 7.87 -3.36
CA TRP A 709 34.99 9.12 -4.13
C TRP A 709 34.90 10.34 -3.20
N VAL A 710 36.06 10.83 -2.75
CA VAL A 710 36.13 11.90 -1.74
C VAL A 710 35.85 13.29 -2.32
N SER A 711 36.26 13.60 -3.56
CA SER A 711 36.16 14.97 -4.08
C SER A 711 34.80 15.31 -4.72
N THR A 712 34.35 16.55 -4.53
CA THR A 712 33.07 17.06 -5.06
C THR A 712 32.93 16.90 -6.59
N GLN A 713 34.03 17.01 -7.34
CA GLN A 713 34.00 16.85 -8.80
C GLN A 713 33.82 15.39 -9.23
N GLU A 714 34.43 14.44 -8.52
CA GLU A 714 34.23 13.01 -8.75
C GLU A 714 32.80 12.60 -8.36
N ILE A 715 32.29 13.09 -7.23
CA ILE A 715 30.91 12.88 -6.77
C ILE A 715 29.91 13.35 -7.84
N GLU A 716 30.07 14.58 -8.36
CA GLU A 716 29.24 15.06 -9.48
C GLU A 716 29.35 14.19 -10.73
N GLN A 717 30.55 13.72 -11.09
CA GLN A 717 30.75 12.89 -12.27
C GLN A 717 30.08 11.51 -12.13
N GLN A 718 30.18 10.86 -10.97
CA GLN A 718 29.54 9.57 -10.73
C GLN A 718 28.01 9.67 -10.74
N LEU A 719 27.45 10.69 -10.06
CA LEU A 719 26.00 10.91 -10.03
C LEU A 719 25.44 11.24 -11.42
N ARG A 720 26.16 12.01 -12.25
CA ARG A 720 25.80 12.22 -13.66
C ARG A 720 25.85 10.92 -14.46
N GLY A 721 26.86 10.08 -14.26
CA GLY A 721 26.95 8.76 -14.89
C GLY A 721 25.76 7.85 -14.57
N VAL A 722 25.32 7.80 -13.31
CA VAL A 722 24.10 7.07 -12.88
C VAL A 722 22.84 7.69 -13.51
N THR A 723 22.77 9.03 -13.58
CA THR A 723 21.63 9.74 -14.19
C THR A 723 21.55 9.49 -15.70
N ASP A 724 22.68 9.44 -16.41
CA ASP A 724 22.74 9.11 -17.84
C ASP A 724 22.42 7.63 -18.11
N HIS A 725 22.78 6.72 -17.20
CA HIS A 725 22.29 5.33 -17.25
C HIS A 725 20.76 5.26 -17.11
N ILE A 726 20.16 5.95 -16.13
CA ILE A 726 18.69 6.04 -16.00
C ILE A 726 18.03 6.57 -17.28
N ARG A 727 18.59 7.61 -17.90
CA ARG A 727 18.13 8.14 -19.20
C ARG A 727 18.24 7.09 -20.31
N HIS A 728 19.32 6.32 -20.36
CA HIS A 728 19.51 5.25 -21.35
C HIS A 728 18.49 4.12 -21.19
N VAL A 729 18.31 3.58 -19.98
CA VAL A 729 17.34 2.51 -19.67
C VAL A 729 15.93 2.96 -20.02
N HIS A 730 15.55 4.18 -19.62
CA HIS A 730 14.23 4.72 -19.94
C HIS A 730 14.02 4.88 -21.45
N ARG A 731 15.05 5.31 -22.21
CA ARG A 731 14.98 5.40 -23.68
C ARG A 731 14.79 4.01 -24.29
N LYS A 732 15.67 3.05 -23.97
CA LYS A 732 15.63 1.66 -24.49
C LYS A 732 14.28 0.98 -24.20
N ARG A 733 13.77 1.10 -22.96
CA ARG A 733 12.43 0.59 -22.58
C ARG A 733 11.26 1.30 -23.28
N SER A 734 11.43 2.53 -23.75
CA SER A 734 10.41 3.24 -24.53
C SER A 734 10.43 2.88 -26.02
N GLU A 735 11.61 2.59 -26.57
CA GLU A 735 11.79 2.13 -27.95
C GLU A 735 11.16 0.75 -28.15
N TYR A 736 11.50 -0.24 -27.31
CA TYR A 736 10.87 -1.57 -27.35
C TYR A 736 9.35 -1.57 -27.17
N ARG A 737 8.77 -0.58 -26.46
CA ARG A 737 7.31 -0.48 -26.34
C ARG A 737 6.66 -0.12 -27.68
N VAL A 738 7.26 0.80 -28.42
CA VAL A 738 6.79 1.22 -29.76
C VAL A 738 7.00 0.11 -30.80
N GLU A 739 7.97 -0.78 -30.59
CA GLU A 739 8.17 -1.97 -31.42
C GLU A 739 7.12 -3.05 -31.11
N ARG A 740 6.85 -3.34 -29.83
CA ARG A 740 5.79 -4.30 -29.42
C ARG A 740 4.39 -3.85 -29.86
N GLU A 741 4.15 -2.54 -29.97
CA GLU A 741 2.93 -1.95 -30.54
C GLU A 741 2.78 -2.13 -32.08
N LYS A 742 3.79 -2.63 -32.80
CA LYS A 742 3.74 -2.89 -34.26
C LYS A 742 3.43 -4.34 -34.63
N GLY A 743 3.42 -5.28 -33.68
CA GLY A 743 3.07 -6.69 -33.92
C GLY A 743 4.19 -7.59 -34.45
N GLU A 744 5.46 -7.25 -34.18
CA GLU A 744 6.57 -8.19 -34.34
C GLU A 744 6.63 -9.13 -33.12
N GLU A 745 5.91 -10.25 -33.20
CA GLU A 745 6.03 -11.38 -32.28
C GLU A 745 7.35 -12.16 -32.53
N ASP A 746 7.79 -12.94 -31.52
CA ASP A 746 9.00 -13.81 -31.46
C ASP A 746 10.27 -13.30 -30.73
N ASN A 747 10.30 -12.08 -30.17
CA ASN A 747 11.44 -11.61 -29.35
C ASN A 747 11.10 -11.35 -27.87
N GLU A 748 10.47 -12.32 -27.18
CA GLU A 748 10.38 -12.28 -25.70
C GLU A 748 11.76 -12.39 -25.01
N SER A 749 12.77 -12.89 -25.73
CA SER A 749 14.14 -13.06 -25.25
C SER A 749 14.96 -11.76 -25.15
N SER A 750 14.54 -10.66 -25.81
CA SER A 750 15.30 -9.41 -25.88
C SER A 750 15.05 -8.46 -24.71
N LEU A 751 13.96 -8.65 -23.96
CA LEU A 751 13.59 -7.85 -22.79
C LEU A 751 14.35 -8.27 -21.51
N GLN A 752 15.64 -8.56 -21.68
CA GLN A 752 16.57 -8.92 -20.61
C GLN A 752 16.73 -7.75 -19.63
N ALA A 753 16.61 -8.06 -18.34
CA ALA A 753 16.72 -7.06 -17.29
C ALA A 753 18.17 -6.57 -17.17
N GLU A 754 18.39 -5.28 -17.41
CA GLU A 754 19.65 -4.63 -17.02
C GLU A 754 19.85 -4.77 -15.49
N PRO A 755 21.07 -5.05 -15.02
CA PRO A 755 21.34 -5.41 -13.63
C PRO A 755 21.08 -4.23 -12.68
N TYR A 756 20.61 -4.54 -11.47
CA TYR A 756 20.19 -3.53 -10.51
C TYR A 756 21.37 -2.67 -10.05
N HIS A 757 21.31 -1.36 -10.25
CA HIS A 757 22.39 -0.44 -9.88
C HIS A 757 22.08 0.18 -8.52
N ILE A 758 22.79 -0.22 -7.46
CA ILE A 758 22.63 0.32 -6.12
C ILE A 758 23.66 1.43 -5.88
N LEU A 759 23.19 2.67 -5.75
CA LEU A 759 23.97 3.82 -5.33
C LEU A 759 23.95 3.92 -3.80
N VAL A 760 25.13 3.78 -3.19
CA VAL A 760 25.35 3.94 -1.75
C VAL A 760 26.04 5.27 -1.51
N VAL A 761 25.47 6.11 -0.65
CA VAL A 761 26.04 7.40 -0.23
C VAL A 761 26.19 7.42 1.29
N MET A 762 27.41 7.41 1.77
CA MET A 762 27.75 7.57 3.18
C MET A 762 27.98 9.05 3.51
N GLY A 763 27.72 9.47 4.74
CA GLY A 763 28.12 10.81 5.24
C GLY A 763 27.47 12.01 4.53
N PHE A 764 26.32 11.87 3.90
CA PHE A 764 25.61 12.99 3.25
C PHE A 764 25.26 14.06 4.31
N PRO A 765 25.55 15.35 4.11
CA PRO A 765 25.86 16.04 2.84
C PRO A 765 27.35 16.38 2.61
N ALA A 766 28.30 15.73 3.30
CA ALA A 766 29.72 16.10 3.18
C ALA A 766 30.24 16.03 1.74
N ASN A 767 30.98 17.05 1.32
CA ASN A 767 31.53 17.25 -0.04
C ASN A 767 30.51 17.26 -1.20
N PHE A 768 29.20 17.21 -0.96
CA PHE A 768 28.19 17.38 -2.02
C PHE A 768 28.01 18.85 -2.40
N SER A 769 28.01 19.14 -3.71
CA SER A 769 27.54 20.42 -4.23
C SER A 769 25.99 20.45 -4.29
N PRO A 770 25.36 21.63 -4.44
CA PRO A 770 23.92 21.71 -4.70
C PRO A 770 23.49 20.96 -5.98
N ALA A 771 24.37 20.87 -6.99
CA ALA A 771 24.10 20.09 -8.20
C ALA A 771 24.15 18.57 -7.91
N ALA A 772 25.15 18.10 -7.16
CA ALA A 772 25.24 16.70 -6.73
C ALA A 772 24.04 16.28 -5.87
N ALA A 773 23.57 17.15 -4.96
CA ALA A 773 22.41 16.86 -4.12
C ALA A 773 21.10 16.78 -4.95
N ASN A 774 20.90 17.69 -5.91
CA ASN A 774 19.80 17.58 -6.88
C ASN A 774 19.90 16.29 -7.72
N ASP A 775 21.09 15.93 -8.23
CA ASP A 775 21.27 14.73 -9.04
C ASP A 775 20.97 13.46 -8.22
N LEU A 776 21.37 13.40 -6.94
CA LEU A 776 20.97 12.34 -6.01
C LEU A 776 19.44 12.23 -5.83
N LEU A 777 18.74 13.35 -5.72
CA LEU A 777 17.26 13.38 -5.64
C LEU A 777 16.60 12.94 -6.95
N VAL A 778 17.17 13.31 -8.11
CA VAL A 778 16.71 12.85 -9.43
C VAL A 778 16.92 11.34 -9.58
N ILE A 779 18.04 10.79 -9.08
CA ILE A 779 18.32 9.35 -9.05
C ILE A 779 17.31 8.64 -8.13
N ALA A 780 17.16 9.05 -6.87
CA ALA A 780 16.20 8.41 -5.95
C ALA A 780 14.75 8.46 -6.49
N ARG A 781 14.35 9.56 -7.13
CA ARG A 781 12.96 9.74 -7.61
C ARG A 781 12.63 8.92 -8.87
N ASN A 782 13.59 8.71 -9.78
CA ASN A 782 13.34 8.10 -11.09
C ASN A 782 14.01 6.73 -11.26
N GLY A 783 15.11 6.51 -10.55
CA GLY A 783 15.94 5.31 -10.59
C GLY A 783 15.19 4.01 -10.33
N PRO A 784 14.32 3.90 -9.30
CA PRO A 784 13.68 2.63 -8.96
C PRO A 784 12.87 2.01 -10.10
N ARG A 785 12.33 2.84 -11.01
CA ARG A 785 11.58 2.39 -12.21
C ARG A 785 12.47 1.90 -13.35
N CYS A 786 13.78 2.15 -13.24
CA CYS A 786 14.83 1.77 -14.18
C CYS A 786 15.80 0.72 -13.58
N GLY A 787 15.49 0.15 -12.40
CA GLY A 787 16.38 -0.79 -11.70
C GLY A 787 17.51 -0.13 -10.90
N VAL A 788 17.48 1.20 -10.71
CA VAL A 788 18.49 1.94 -9.95
C VAL A 788 17.96 2.27 -8.56
N SER A 789 18.64 1.82 -7.52
CA SER A 789 18.23 1.94 -6.12
C SER A 789 19.18 2.84 -5.33
N THR A 790 18.71 3.46 -4.25
CA THR A 790 19.52 4.35 -3.40
C THR A 790 19.56 3.93 -1.93
N ILE A 791 20.75 4.00 -1.33
CA ILE A 791 20.98 3.82 0.10
C ILE A 791 21.79 5.02 0.57
N VAL A 792 21.22 5.88 1.41
CA VAL A 792 21.83 7.14 1.86
C VAL A 792 21.93 7.15 3.38
N VAL A 793 23.12 7.41 3.91
CA VAL A 793 23.36 7.69 5.34
C VAL A 793 23.59 9.19 5.51
N GLY A 794 22.65 9.87 6.16
CA GLY A 794 22.70 11.29 6.46
C GLY A 794 23.35 11.57 7.82
N ASP A 795 24.39 12.39 7.83
CA ASP A 795 25.05 12.90 9.03
C ASP A 795 24.29 14.14 9.55
N LEU A 796 23.59 13.97 10.67
CA LEU A 796 22.83 15.03 11.33
C LEU A 796 23.70 16.04 12.09
N ASP A 797 24.99 15.72 12.32
CA ASP A 797 25.91 16.64 13.01
C ASP A 797 26.42 17.75 12.07
N GLN A 798 26.13 17.64 10.76
CA GLN A 798 26.54 18.62 9.75
C GLN A 798 25.39 19.56 9.32
N PRO A 799 25.65 20.86 9.13
CA PRO A 799 24.64 21.81 8.70
C PRO A 799 24.27 21.61 7.23
N PHE A 800 23.08 21.05 6.98
CA PHE A 800 22.48 21.02 5.65
C PHE A 800 22.37 22.46 5.09
N PRO A 801 22.84 22.74 3.85
CA PRO A 801 22.84 24.10 3.31
C PRO A 801 21.44 24.72 3.26
N ALA A 802 21.34 26.03 3.50
CA ALA A 802 20.05 26.72 3.62
C ALA A 802 19.12 26.62 2.38
N LEU A 803 19.70 26.37 1.19
CA LEU A 803 18.97 26.14 -0.07
C LEU A 803 18.41 24.69 -0.19
N LEU A 804 18.95 23.75 0.60
CA LEU A 804 18.60 22.32 0.61
C LEU A 804 17.57 21.94 1.70
N GLY A 805 17.17 22.86 2.59
CA GLY A 805 16.19 22.58 3.66
C GLY A 805 14.79 22.17 3.16
N LEU A 806 14.43 22.56 1.93
CA LEU A 806 13.20 22.13 1.24
C LEU A 806 13.31 20.73 0.60
N GLU A 807 14.53 20.23 0.41
CA GLU A 807 14.84 19.03 -0.36
C GLU A 807 15.18 17.80 0.49
N LEU A 808 15.61 17.95 1.74
CA LEU A 808 15.71 16.82 2.67
C LEU A 808 14.34 16.13 2.83
N HIS A 809 13.30 16.94 3.04
CA HIS A 809 11.89 16.50 3.02
C HIS A 809 11.45 15.90 1.68
N ALA A 810 12.17 16.12 0.58
CA ALA A 810 11.89 15.47 -0.70
C ALA A 810 12.48 14.06 -0.76
N LEU A 811 13.70 13.85 -0.25
CA LEU A 811 14.29 12.52 -0.08
C LEU A 811 13.46 11.69 0.91
N GLU A 812 13.02 12.28 2.03
CA GLU A 812 12.22 11.59 3.05
C GLU A 812 10.85 11.11 2.56
N ARG A 813 10.26 11.72 1.51
CA ARG A 813 8.95 11.33 0.94
C ARG A 813 9.03 10.23 -0.13
N ILE A 814 10.24 9.88 -0.57
CA ILE A 814 10.50 8.90 -1.64
C ILE A 814 11.36 7.72 -1.16
N SER A 815 11.69 7.68 0.14
CA SER A 815 12.56 6.71 0.77
C SER A 815 11.89 6.10 2.00
N SER A 816 12.21 4.86 2.31
CA SER A 816 12.04 4.32 3.66
C SER A 816 13.02 5.03 4.59
N VAL A 817 12.51 5.84 5.52
CA VAL A 817 13.35 6.65 6.42
C VAL A 817 13.50 5.97 7.78
N ILE A 818 14.74 5.87 8.24
CA ILE A 818 15.10 5.41 9.59
C ILE A 818 15.86 6.52 10.28
N THR A 819 15.59 6.77 11.55
CA THR A 819 16.29 7.80 12.34
C THR A 819 16.87 7.21 13.62
N GLY A 820 18.15 7.47 13.86
CA GLY A 820 18.90 6.99 15.02
C GLY A 820 19.34 8.13 15.93
N ASN A 821 19.17 7.91 17.25
CA ASN A 821 19.83 8.68 18.30
C ASN A 821 20.86 7.80 19.02
N GLU A 822 21.54 8.32 20.03
CA GLU A 822 22.62 7.60 20.75
C GLU A 822 22.19 6.32 21.47
N GLN A 823 20.89 6.03 21.60
CA GLN A 823 20.37 4.86 22.31
C GLN A 823 19.46 3.97 21.47
N HIS A 824 18.70 4.52 20.51
CA HIS A 824 17.68 3.80 19.77
C HIS A 824 17.54 4.26 18.31
N PHE A 825 17.14 3.32 17.45
CA PHE A 825 16.67 3.60 16.10
C PHE A 825 15.15 3.43 16.02
N SER A 826 14.51 4.24 15.17
CA SER A 826 13.10 4.14 14.84
C SER A 826 12.88 4.25 13.33
N TRP A 827 11.92 3.49 12.82
CA TRP A 827 11.46 3.60 11.45
C TRP A 827 10.39 4.70 11.38
N LEU A 828 10.55 5.66 10.48
CA LEU A 828 9.60 6.78 10.30
C LEU A 828 8.41 6.37 9.42
N ASP A 829 7.78 5.23 9.74
CA ASP A 829 6.61 4.71 9.04
C ASP A 829 5.43 4.54 10.03
N PRO A 830 4.22 5.04 9.72
CA PRO A 830 3.06 4.89 10.60
C PRO A 830 2.67 3.45 10.94
N ASP A 831 2.97 2.47 10.08
CA ASP A 831 2.68 1.06 10.37
C ASP A 831 3.61 0.48 11.45
N PHE A 832 4.81 1.05 11.62
CA PHE A 832 5.86 0.52 12.48
C PHE A 832 6.06 1.34 13.77
N SER A 833 5.25 2.39 14.00
CA SER A 833 5.45 3.32 15.12
C SER A 833 5.26 2.73 16.53
N ALA A 834 4.68 1.53 16.64
CA ALA A 834 4.54 0.78 17.89
C ALA A 834 5.60 -0.34 18.05
N CYS A 835 6.50 -0.50 17.08
CA CYS A 835 7.55 -1.52 17.07
C CYS A 835 8.91 -0.90 17.41
N GLN A 836 9.73 -1.60 18.19
CA GLN A 836 11.12 -1.21 18.39
C GLN A 836 11.99 -1.84 17.30
N LEU A 837 12.68 -1.01 16.51
CA LEU A 837 13.60 -1.45 15.46
C LEU A 837 14.98 -1.74 16.05
N GLN A 838 15.36 -3.01 16.10
CA GLN A 838 16.74 -3.43 16.33
C GLN A 838 17.43 -3.61 14.98
N LEU A 839 18.43 -2.79 14.69
CA LEU A 839 19.18 -2.88 13.42
C LEU A 839 20.16 -4.06 13.40
N ASP A 840 20.35 -4.68 12.23
CA ASP A 840 21.29 -5.79 12.05
C ASP A 840 22.75 -5.33 12.14
N THR A 841 23.60 -6.10 12.81
CA THR A 841 25.06 -5.94 12.77
C THR A 841 25.67 -6.61 11.55
N LEU A 842 26.98 -6.51 11.35
CA LEU A 842 27.70 -7.37 10.42
C LEU A 842 27.55 -8.86 10.81
N PRO A 843 27.61 -9.80 9.84
CA PRO A 843 27.72 -11.22 10.12
C PRO A 843 29.00 -11.60 10.88
N PRO A 844 29.02 -12.76 11.57
CA PRO A 844 30.23 -13.31 12.18
C PRO A 844 31.39 -13.42 11.18
N LEU A 845 32.61 -13.08 11.61
CA LEU A 845 33.79 -13.03 10.74
C LEU A 845 34.07 -14.31 9.92
N PRO A 846 33.84 -15.54 10.42
CA PRO A 846 33.99 -16.75 9.61
C PRO A 846 32.98 -16.78 8.45
N LEU A 847 31.70 -16.53 8.73
CA LEU A 847 30.63 -16.48 7.73
C LEU A 847 30.87 -15.37 6.70
N SER A 848 31.24 -14.15 7.14
CA SER A 848 31.54 -13.06 6.22
C SER A 848 32.71 -13.41 5.29
N THR A 849 33.75 -14.07 5.82
CA THR A 849 34.91 -14.51 5.01
C THR A 849 34.51 -15.58 3.99
N GLN A 850 33.72 -16.58 4.40
CA GLN A 850 33.20 -17.62 3.53
C GLN A 850 32.35 -17.05 2.39
N LEU A 851 31.35 -16.20 2.71
CA LEU A 851 30.47 -15.57 1.72
C LEU A 851 31.27 -14.77 0.68
N LEU A 852 32.17 -13.90 1.13
CA LEU A 852 32.96 -13.02 0.26
C LEU A 852 33.98 -13.82 -0.58
N GLN A 853 34.56 -14.89 -0.03
CA GLN A 853 35.45 -15.79 -0.77
C GLN A 853 34.70 -16.59 -1.85
N THR A 854 33.50 -17.12 -1.55
CA THR A 854 32.67 -17.82 -2.54
C THR A 854 32.20 -16.88 -3.65
N VAL A 855 31.81 -15.64 -3.34
CA VAL A 855 31.48 -14.62 -4.35
C VAL A 855 32.70 -14.28 -5.21
N ARG A 856 33.91 -14.14 -4.62
CA ARG A 856 35.15 -13.92 -5.38
C ARG A 856 35.46 -15.09 -6.32
N GLN A 857 35.30 -16.33 -5.84
CA GLN A 857 35.55 -17.54 -6.62
C GLN A 857 34.58 -17.61 -7.81
N TYR A 858 33.28 -17.43 -7.59
CA TYR A 858 32.27 -17.38 -8.66
C TYR A 858 32.58 -16.31 -9.72
N LEU A 859 32.96 -15.09 -9.29
CA LEU A 859 33.33 -14.00 -10.21
C LEU A 859 34.60 -14.29 -11.03
N SER A 860 35.49 -15.16 -10.54
CA SER A 860 36.65 -15.66 -11.28
C SER A 860 36.25 -16.78 -12.25
N ASP A 861 35.47 -17.76 -11.78
CA ASP A 861 35.08 -18.96 -12.53
C ASP A 861 34.14 -18.65 -13.69
N ALA A 862 33.25 -17.67 -13.55
CA ALA A 862 32.38 -17.19 -14.62
C ALA A 862 33.14 -16.73 -15.88
N ALA A 863 34.42 -16.34 -15.73
CA ALA A 863 35.30 -15.96 -16.83
C ALA A 863 36.08 -17.14 -17.46
N SER A 864 35.89 -18.38 -17.00
CA SER A 864 36.38 -19.59 -17.69
C SER A 864 35.38 -20.08 -18.74
N VAL A 865 35.87 -20.52 -19.90
CA VAL A 865 35.05 -21.12 -20.96
C VAL A 865 34.35 -22.41 -20.51
N GLU A 866 34.89 -23.08 -19.48
CA GLU A 866 34.41 -24.35 -18.92
C GLU A 866 32.99 -24.23 -18.31
N TYR A 867 32.59 -23.01 -17.93
CA TYR A 867 31.28 -22.66 -17.39
C TYR A 867 30.30 -22.16 -18.46
N ASN A 868 30.69 -22.15 -19.74
CA ASN A 868 29.75 -21.94 -20.85
C ASN A 868 28.87 -23.19 -21.03
N THR A 869 27.71 -23.19 -20.38
CA THR A 869 26.75 -24.30 -20.42
C THR A 869 26.33 -24.66 -21.84
N ARG A 870 26.12 -23.68 -22.73
CA ARG A 870 25.76 -23.91 -24.15
C ARG A 870 26.85 -24.62 -24.94
N LEU A 871 28.09 -24.20 -24.77
CA LEU A 871 29.22 -24.85 -25.43
C LEU A 871 29.44 -26.26 -24.86
N LYS A 872 29.26 -26.45 -23.55
CA LYS A 872 29.33 -27.77 -22.91
C LYS A 872 28.23 -28.71 -23.39
N GLU A 873 26.98 -28.25 -23.40
CA GLU A 873 25.81 -28.94 -23.97
C GLU A 873 26.09 -29.42 -25.40
N LEU A 874 26.71 -28.58 -26.23
CA LEU A 874 27.08 -28.94 -27.60
C LEU A 874 28.28 -29.88 -27.68
N LEU A 875 29.31 -29.72 -26.86
CA LEU A 875 30.47 -30.62 -26.86
C LEU A 875 30.08 -32.04 -26.40
N ASP A 876 29.19 -32.17 -25.42
CA ASP A 876 28.73 -33.46 -24.89
C ASP A 876 27.69 -34.17 -25.79
N GLN A 877 27.10 -33.48 -26.78
CA GLN A 877 26.19 -34.10 -27.76
C GLN A 877 26.93 -35.00 -28.78
N PRO A 878 26.41 -36.19 -29.12
CA PRO A 878 27.06 -37.13 -30.04
C PRO A 878 26.96 -36.76 -31.53
N GLN A 879 26.18 -35.73 -31.89
CA GLN A 879 25.98 -35.25 -33.26
C GLN A 879 26.18 -33.74 -33.33
N TRP A 880 26.32 -33.20 -34.55
CA TRP A 880 26.16 -31.75 -34.77
C TRP A 880 24.67 -31.37 -34.79
N PRO A 881 24.29 -30.16 -34.35
CA PRO A 881 22.90 -29.69 -34.41
C PRO A 881 22.37 -29.68 -35.84
N ALA A 882 21.05 -29.92 -35.98
CA ALA A 882 20.38 -29.84 -37.28
C ALA A 882 20.48 -28.42 -37.85
N SER A 883 20.66 -28.28 -39.17
CA SER A 883 20.97 -26.98 -39.76
C SER A 883 19.74 -26.07 -39.90
N GLY A 884 19.43 -25.35 -38.83
CA GLY A 884 18.47 -24.25 -38.77
C GLY A 884 18.99 -23.01 -38.01
N ASP A 885 19.86 -23.19 -37.01
CA ASP A 885 20.38 -22.08 -36.19
C ASP A 885 21.47 -21.24 -36.87
N ARG A 886 21.49 -19.94 -36.55
CA ARG A 886 22.63 -19.05 -36.85
C ARG A 886 23.80 -19.41 -35.93
N VAL A 887 24.88 -19.93 -36.52
CA VAL A 887 26.06 -20.45 -35.81
C VAL A 887 26.76 -19.36 -34.99
N LYS A 888 26.91 -19.57 -33.67
CA LYS A 888 27.43 -18.59 -32.70
C LYS A 888 28.91 -18.82 -32.36
N ALA A 889 29.77 -17.84 -32.60
CA ALA A 889 31.12 -17.81 -32.05
C ALA A 889 31.11 -17.11 -30.68
N TRP A 890 31.31 -17.87 -29.59
CA TRP A 890 31.28 -17.32 -28.22
C TRP A 890 32.61 -16.65 -27.84
N LEU A 891 32.50 -15.42 -27.34
CA LEU A 891 33.60 -14.50 -27.03
C LEU A 891 33.87 -14.40 -25.52
N GLY A 892 32.85 -14.53 -24.68
CA GLY A 892 32.98 -14.35 -23.24
C GLY A 892 31.67 -14.43 -22.46
N HIS A 893 31.77 -14.19 -21.15
CA HIS A 893 30.65 -14.10 -20.22
C HIS A 893 30.01 -12.70 -20.28
N PRO A 894 28.68 -12.56 -20.36
CA PRO A 894 28.03 -11.26 -20.50
C PRO A 894 27.99 -10.52 -19.15
N VAL A 895 27.97 -9.19 -19.15
CA VAL A 895 27.80 -8.41 -17.90
C VAL A 895 26.37 -8.44 -17.37
N ILE A 896 25.41 -8.76 -18.23
CA ILE A 896 23.97 -8.83 -17.96
C ILE A 896 23.55 -10.30 -18.07
N LEU A 897 22.58 -10.75 -17.26
CA LEU A 897 22.14 -12.14 -17.24
C LEU A 897 21.45 -12.54 -18.57
N LYS A 898 22.23 -13.11 -19.50
CA LYS A 898 21.77 -13.56 -20.82
C LYS A 898 22.64 -14.70 -21.38
N GLU A 899 22.35 -15.15 -22.61
CA GLU A 899 23.24 -16.11 -23.30
C GLU A 899 24.66 -15.52 -23.47
N PRO A 900 25.72 -16.35 -23.43
CA PRO A 900 27.09 -15.85 -23.53
C PRO A 900 27.34 -15.03 -24.80
N THR A 901 28.12 -13.96 -24.63
CA THR A 901 28.39 -12.95 -25.66
C THR A 901 28.95 -13.60 -26.91
N ALA A 902 28.28 -13.40 -28.04
CA ALA A 902 28.57 -14.10 -29.29
C ALA A 902 28.43 -13.20 -30.51
N VAL A 903 29.11 -13.57 -31.59
CA VAL A 903 28.79 -13.10 -32.95
C VAL A 903 28.37 -14.27 -33.83
N THR A 904 27.56 -14.00 -34.85
CA THR A 904 27.19 -14.97 -35.87
C THR A 904 27.78 -14.54 -37.21
N PHE A 905 28.43 -15.44 -37.94
CA PHE A 905 28.95 -15.15 -39.28
C PHE A 905 27.88 -15.50 -40.32
N SER A 906 27.43 -14.49 -41.05
CA SER A 906 26.33 -14.51 -42.02
C SER A 906 26.83 -14.11 -43.41
N ARG A 907 26.17 -14.56 -44.49
CA ARG A 907 26.51 -14.13 -45.85
C ARG A 907 25.91 -12.77 -46.20
N GLU A 908 26.37 -11.79 -45.45
CA GLU A 908 25.92 -10.40 -45.47
C GLU A 908 27.19 -9.52 -45.46
N SER A 909 27.29 -8.55 -46.37
CA SER A 909 28.43 -7.62 -46.40
C SER A 909 28.71 -7.00 -45.03
N GLY A 910 29.98 -6.82 -44.67
CA GLY A 910 30.40 -6.36 -43.35
C GLY A 910 30.42 -7.42 -42.23
N SER A 911 29.96 -8.65 -42.48
CA SER A 911 29.97 -9.79 -41.53
C SER A 911 31.38 -10.37 -41.29
N HIS A 912 32.23 -9.54 -40.69
CA HIS A 912 33.58 -9.81 -40.20
C HIS A 912 33.70 -9.33 -38.74
N LEU A 913 34.60 -9.94 -37.96
CA LEU A 913 34.90 -9.56 -36.58
C LEU A 913 36.26 -8.83 -36.50
N LEU A 914 36.23 -7.55 -36.10
CA LEU A 914 37.41 -6.78 -35.71
C LEU A 914 37.60 -6.82 -34.19
N ILE A 915 38.83 -7.01 -33.73
CA ILE A 915 39.22 -6.93 -32.32
C ILE A 915 40.30 -5.85 -32.18
N VAL A 916 40.05 -4.81 -31.37
CA VAL A 916 40.99 -3.68 -31.18
C VAL A 916 41.39 -3.53 -29.72
N GLY A 917 42.70 -3.55 -29.46
CA GLY A 917 43.26 -3.24 -28.14
C GLY A 917 44.59 -3.93 -27.85
N LYS A 918 45.21 -3.58 -26.72
CA LYS A 918 46.55 -4.07 -26.34
C LYS A 918 46.54 -5.45 -25.66
N GLN A 919 45.37 -5.95 -25.29
CA GLN A 919 45.15 -7.21 -24.58
C GLN A 919 45.32 -8.43 -25.51
N GLU A 920 46.55 -8.65 -25.99
CA GLU A 920 46.90 -9.72 -26.94
C GLU A 920 46.46 -11.12 -26.46
N GLU A 921 46.54 -11.41 -25.17
CA GLU A 921 46.14 -12.70 -24.60
C GLU A 921 44.61 -12.90 -24.54
N MET A 922 43.83 -11.84 -24.32
CA MET A 922 42.37 -11.91 -24.39
C MET A 922 41.88 -11.95 -25.84
N ALA A 923 42.56 -11.25 -26.77
CA ALA A 923 42.28 -11.36 -28.21
C ALA A 923 42.59 -12.77 -28.75
N MET A 924 43.70 -13.37 -28.29
CA MET A 924 44.06 -14.76 -28.54
C MET A 924 42.98 -15.71 -28.00
N SER A 925 42.53 -15.51 -26.75
CA SER A 925 41.46 -16.30 -26.15
C SER A 925 40.16 -16.23 -26.97
N ILE A 926 39.70 -15.02 -27.33
CA ILE A 926 38.50 -14.84 -28.17
C ILE A 926 38.63 -15.59 -29.51
N ALA A 927 39.80 -15.57 -30.15
CA ALA A 927 40.03 -16.31 -31.40
C ALA A 927 39.94 -17.83 -31.18
N VAL A 928 40.51 -18.34 -30.08
CA VAL A 928 40.47 -19.77 -29.69
C VAL A 928 39.05 -20.22 -29.33
N THR A 929 38.33 -19.50 -28.47
CA THR A 929 36.97 -19.86 -28.06
C THR A 929 35.99 -19.76 -29.22
N SER A 930 36.14 -18.75 -30.09
CA SER A 930 35.37 -18.66 -31.35
C SER A 930 35.56 -19.91 -32.20
N LEU A 931 36.80 -20.35 -32.41
CA LEU A 931 37.13 -21.50 -33.25
C LEU A 931 36.53 -22.80 -32.70
N VAL A 932 36.70 -23.08 -31.39
CA VAL A 932 36.11 -24.25 -30.73
C VAL A 932 34.58 -24.19 -30.75
N SER A 933 33.98 -23.01 -30.54
CA SER A 933 32.52 -22.82 -30.61
C SER A 933 31.97 -23.18 -31.98
N LEU A 934 32.61 -22.68 -33.05
CA LEU A 934 32.20 -22.94 -34.43
C LEU A 934 32.37 -24.42 -34.79
N ALA A 935 33.46 -25.07 -34.38
CA ALA A 935 33.71 -26.50 -34.63
C ALA A 935 32.78 -27.45 -33.85
N ALA A 936 32.22 -27.01 -32.71
CA ALA A 936 31.19 -27.75 -31.98
C ALA A 936 29.82 -27.72 -32.68
N GLN A 937 29.54 -26.68 -33.49
CA GLN A 937 28.25 -26.46 -34.18
C GLN A 937 28.27 -26.86 -35.66
N CYS A 938 29.35 -26.58 -36.38
CA CYS A 938 29.50 -26.92 -37.80
C CYS A 938 30.40 -28.16 -37.99
N PRO A 939 30.04 -29.10 -38.88
CA PRO A 939 30.95 -30.14 -39.34
C PRO A 939 32.00 -29.59 -40.35
N PRO A 940 33.16 -30.25 -40.50
CA PRO A 940 34.31 -29.71 -41.25
C PRO A 940 34.08 -29.56 -42.76
N GLN A 941 33.04 -30.17 -43.31
CA GLN A 941 32.61 -29.98 -44.70
C GLN A 941 31.94 -28.60 -44.92
N ARG A 942 31.41 -27.97 -43.87
CA ARG A 942 30.70 -26.67 -43.94
C ARG A 942 31.54 -25.47 -43.48
N LEU A 943 32.64 -25.71 -42.76
CA LEU A 943 33.58 -24.67 -42.29
C LEU A 943 35.04 -25.10 -42.50
N GLN A 944 35.85 -24.21 -43.09
CA GLN A 944 37.31 -24.33 -43.18
C GLN A 944 38.00 -23.06 -42.68
N CYS A 945 39.08 -23.24 -41.94
CA CYS A 945 39.76 -22.18 -41.20
C CYS A 945 41.22 -22.04 -41.63
N TYR A 946 41.66 -20.79 -41.77
CA TYR A 946 43.04 -20.41 -42.07
C TYR A 946 43.54 -19.49 -40.95
N ILE A 947 44.67 -19.84 -40.33
CA ILE A 947 45.26 -19.09 -39.23
C ILE A 947 46.53 -18.40 -39.72
N VAL A 948 46.66 -17.11 -39.43
CA VAL A 948 47.91 -16.36 -39.49
C VAL A 948 48.18 -15.76 -38.11
N ASP A 949 49.09 -16.37 -37.36
CA ASP A 949 49.48 -15.88 -36.04
C ASP A 949 50.88 -15.26 -36.06
N THR A 950 50.96 -14.02 -35.56
CA THR A 950 52.20 -13.24 -35.45
C THR A 950 52.76 -13.20 -34.04
N ASN A 951 52.11 -13.86 -33.07
CA ASN A 951 52.63 -14.05 -31.72
C ASN A 951 53.97 -14.83 -31.76
N SER A 952 54.74 -14.72 -30.68
CA SER A 952 55.99 -15.46 -30.47
C SER A 952 56.28 -15.74 -29.00
N LYS A 953 55.21 -15.86 -28.19
CA LYS A 953 55.26 -16.21 -26.76
C LYS A 953 54.41 -17.43 -26.40
N GLN A 954 53.34 -17.68 -27.16
CA GLN A 954 52.32 -18.68 -26.89
C GLN A 954 51.81 -19.22 -28.23
N ASP A 955 52.15 -20.46 -28.58
CA ASP A 955 51.81 -21.09 -29.86
C ASP A 955 50.38 -21.69 -29.85
N VAL A 956 49.43 -21.09 -29.13
CA VAL A 956 48.14 -21.73 -28.78
C VAL A 956 47.25 -21.95 -30.01
N LEU A 957 47.17 -20.98 -30.93
CA LEU A 957 46.46 -21.19 -32.21
C LEU A 957 47.12 -22.26 -33.09
N GLN A 958 48.43 -22.52 -32.94
CA GLN A 958 49.09 -23.64 -33.60
C GLN A 958 48.75 -24.99 -32.93
N VAL A 959 48.63 -25.02 -31.59
CA VAL A 959 48.16 -26.21 -30.86
C VAL A 959 46.71 -26.55 -31.23
N VAL A 960 45.80 -25.57 -31.21
CA VAL A 960 44.42 -25.76 -31.72
C VAL A 960 44.42 -26.19 -33.19
N GLY A 961 45.37 -25.66 -33.97
CA GLY A 961 45.67 -26.09 -35.34
C GLY A 961 45.98 -27.58 -35.50
N GLN A 962 46.66 -28.17 -34.52
CA GLN A 962 47.02 -29.60 -34.48
C GLN A 962 45.90 -30.48 -33.92
N LEU A 963 45.07 -29.93 -33.01
CA LEU A 963 43.97 -30.65 -32.36
C LEU A 963 42.71 -30.74 -33.24
N LEU A 964 42.48 -29.77 -34.13
CA LEU A 964 41.30 -29.72 -35.02
C LEU A 964 41.66 -29.83 -36.52
N PRO A 965 42.44 -30.85 -36.96
CA PRO A 965 43.03 -30.91 -38.30
C PRO A 965 42.00 -31.03 -39.44
N GLY A 966 40.76 -31.44 -39.14
CA GLY A 966 39.66 -31.47 -40.13
C GLY A 966 39.14 -30.07 -40.51
N TYR A 967 39.32 -29.07 -39.65
CA TYR A 967 38.88 -27.69 -39.88
C TYR A 967 40.01 -26.77 -40.32
N ILE A 968 41.26 -27.07 -39.95
CA ILE A 968 42.39 -26.17 -40.07
C ILE A 968 43.19 -26.49 -41.33
N SER A 969 42.78 -25.89 -42.45
CA SER A 969 43.45 -26.08 -43.75
C SER A 969 44.90 -25.57 -43.75
N ARG A 970 45.22 -24.51 -43.00
CA ARG A 970 46.61 -24.01 -42.87
C ARG A 970 46.82 -23.15 -41.63
N VAL A 971 47.99 -23.31 -41.00
CA VAL A 971 48.56 -22.37 -40.02
C VAL A 971 49.80 -21.70 -40.62
N VAL A 972 49.84 -20.38 -40.56
CA VAL A 972 51.00 -19.53 -40.82
C VAL A 972 51.43 -18.94 -39.49
N THR A 973 52.72 -19.03 -39.18
CA THR A 973 53.30 -18.53 -37.93
C THR A 973 54.29 -17.42 -38.23
N ARG A 974 54.73 -16.68 -37.20
CA ARG A 974 55.75 -15.64 -37.33
C ARG A 974 57.04 -16.11 -38.05
N GLN A 975 57.38 -17.41 -38.01
CA GLN A 975 58.58 -17.96 -38.67
C GLN A 975 58.44 -18.07 -40.20
N ASN A 976 57.23 -18.27 -40.72
CA ASN A 976 56.97 -18.41 -42.16
C ASN A 976 56.00 -17.34 -42.70
N LEU A 977 55.82 -16.24 -41.94
CA LEU A 977 54.80 -15.22 -42.17
C LEU A 977 54.76 -14.72 -43.62
N HIS A 978 55.87 -14.21 -44.15
CA HIS A 978 55.92 -13.60 -45.48
C HIS A 978 55.42 -14.53 -46.61
N SER A 979 56.02 -15.72 -46.73
CA SER A 979 55.67 -16.68 -47.79
C SER A 979 54.39 -17.45 -47.50
N GLY A 980 54.03 -17.65 -46.23
CA GLY A 980 52.78 -18.28 -45.81
C GLY A 980 51.57 -17.39 -46.05
N LEU A 981 51.63 -16.13 -45.63
CA LEU A 981 50.57 -15.14 -45.80
C LEU A 981 50.33 -14.86 -47.28
N ALA A 982 51.40 -14.69 -48.08
CA ALA A 982 51.31 -14.54 -49.53
C ALA A 982 50.50 -15.67 -50.18
N GLN A 983 50.77 -16.92 -49.77
CA GLN A 983 50.07 -18.10 -50.30
C GLN A 983 48.62 -18.22 -49.81
N VAL A 984 48.33 -17.90 -48.54
CA VAL A 984 46.96 -17.94 -47.98
C VAL A 984 46.06 -16.89 -48.64
N ILE A 985 46.52 -15.64 -48.72
CA ILE A 985 45.71 -14.55 -49.32
C ILE A 985 45.54 -14.75 -50.82
N THR A 986 46.56 -15.22 -51.55
CA THR A 986 46.41 -15.56 -52.98
C THR A 986 45.39 -16.69 -53.17
N TYR A 987 45.48 -17.78 -52.39
CA TYR A 987 44.52 -18.87 -52.46
C TYR A 987 43.07 -18.43 -52.16
N ILE A 988 42.85 -17.66 -51.09
CA ILE A 988 41.51 -17.17 -50.74
C ILE A 988 40.98 -16.19 -51.80
N SER A 989 41.85 -15.36 -52.38
CA SER A 989 41.51 -14.46 -53.49
C SER A 989 41.12 -15.23 -54.76
N ASP A 990 41.81 -16.31 -55.09
CA ASP A 990 41.50 -17.13 -56.26
C ASP A 990 40.21 -17.95 -56.04
N VAL A 991 39.95 -18.39 -54.79
CA VAL A 991 38.66 -19.01 -54.40
C VAL A 991 37.51 -18.01 -54.45
N LEU A 992 37.72 -16.74 -54.07
CA LEU A 992 36.70 -15.69 -54.14
C LEU A 992 36.23 -15.49 -55.58
N GLU A 993 37.16 -15.30 -56.53
CA GLU A 993 36.80 -15.14 -57.95
C GLU A 993 36.16 -16.42 -58.54
N GLN A 994 36.55 -17.63 -58.09
CA GLN A 994 35.88 -18.87 -58.49
C GLN A 994 34.42 -18.93 -58.01
N ARG A 995 34.13 -18.53 -56.77
CA ARG A 995 32.75 -18.45 -56.24
C ARG A 995 31.94 -17.39 -56.98
N ARG A 996 32.55 -16.23 -57.25
CA ARG A 996 31.94 -15.13 -57.99
C ARG A 996 31.55 -15.49 -59.44
N ALA A 997 32.23 -16.48 -60.03
CA ALA A 997 31.91 -17.03 -61.35
C ALA A 997 30.91 -18.21 -61.30
N SER A 998 30.30 -18.51 -60.15
CA SER A 998 29.48 -19.69 -59.90
C SER A 998 28.14 -19.32 -59.25
N ASP A 999 27.02 -19.61 -59.94
CA ASP A 999 25.66 -19.43 -59.40
C ASP A 999 25.29 -20.42 -58.27
N ALA A 1000 26.20 -21.33 -57.89
CA ALA A 1000 25.95 -22.37 -56.89
C ALA A 1000 26.08 -21.84 -55.45
N PHE A 1001 24.97 -21.75 -54.72
CA PHE A 1001 24.95 -21.23 -53.34
C PHE A 1001 25.66 -22.13 -52.31
N GLU A 1002 25.81 -23.44 -52.55
CA GLU A 1002 26.31 -24.42 -51.57
C GLU A 1002 27.85 -24.52 -51.51
N HIS A 1003 28.52 -23.42 -51.16
CA HIS A 1003 29.96 -23.39 -50.88
C HIS A 1003 30.27 -23.54 -49.38
N THR A 1004 31.36 -24.22 -49.03
CA THR A 1004 31.91 -24.29 -47.66
C THR A 1004 32.31 -22.90 -47.17
N SER A 1005 31.90 -22.49 -45.96
CA SER A 1005 32.32 -21.20 -45.40
C SER A 1005 33.81 -21.21 -45.03
N ILE A 1006 34.50 -20.10 -45.26
CA ILE A 1006 35.91 -19.89 -44.91
C ILE A 1006 36.01 -18.87 -43.78
N LEU A 1007 36.80 -19.17 -42.75
CA LEU A 1007 37.19 -18.21 -41.71
C LEU A 1007 38.71 -17.95 -41.76
N LEU A 1008 39.10 -16.70 -41.97
CA LEU A 1008 40.49 -16.25 -41.93
C LEU A 1008 40.77 -15.53 -40.60
N ILE A 1009 41.58 -16.16 -39.75
CA ILE A 1009 42.01 -15.60 -38.47
C ILE A 1009 43.35 -14.88 -38.68
N LEU A 1010 43.36 -13.55 -38.50
CA LEU A 1010 44.55 -12.70 -38.59
C LEU A 1010 44.91 -12.13 -37.21
N HIS A 1011 45.81 -12.81 -36.51
CA HIS A 1011 46.20 -12.42 -35.16
C HIS A 1011 47.47 -11.53 -35.17
N GLY A 1012 47.24 -10.21 -35.04
CA GLY A 1012 48.29 -9.19 -34.86
C GLY A 1012 48.68 -8.47 -36.15
N LEU A 1013 47.69 -7.84 -36.81
CA LEU A 1013 47.86 -7.06 -38.04
C LEU A 1013 49.03 -6.06 -37.99
N GLN A 1014 49.32 -5.48 -36.82
CA GLN A 1014 50.43 -4.53 -36.63
C GLN A 1014 51.83 -5.10 -36.94
N ARG A 1015 51.93 -6.41 -37.18
CA ARG A 1015 53.16 -7.15 -37.56
C ARG A 1015 53.12 -7.68 -39.00
N MET A 1016 52.09 -7.37 -39.78
CA MET A 1016 51.91 -7.77 -41.19
C MET A 1016 52.07 -6.54 -42.08
N ASP A 1017 53.26 -6.32 -42.63
CA ASP A 1017 53.54 -5.13 -43.46
C ASP A 1017 53.02 -5.28 -44.90
N GLU A 1018 52.95 -6.51 -45.39
CA GLU A 1018 52.56 -6.88 -46.74
C GLU A 1018 51.07 -6.65 -47.04
N LEU A 1019 50.25 -6.47 -46.00
CA LEU A 1019 48.83 -6.09 -46.11
C LEU A 1019 48.60 -4.58 -45.92
N ARG A 1020 49.63 -3.83 -45.50
CA ARG A 1020 49.52 -2.42 -45.11
C ARG A 1020 50.25 -1.49 -46.08
N GLN A 1021 51.34 -1.93 -46.69
CA GLN A 1021 52.07 -1.12 -47.66
C GLN A 1021 51.35 -1.11 -49.01
N LYS A 1022 51.26 0.07 -49.65
CA LYS A 1022 50.94 0.16 -51.09
C LYS A 1022 52.10 -0.44 -51.89
N PRO A 1023 51.84 -1.12 -53.03
CA PRO A 1023 52.90 -1.77 -53.81
C PRO A 1023 53.99 -0.78 -54.21
N ALA A 1024 55.24 -1.23 -54.12
CA ALA A 1024 56.38 -0.46 -54.57
C ALA A 1024 56.31 -0.30 -56.11
N GLN A 1025 56.74 0.86 -56.63
CA GLN A 1025 56.60 1.25 -58.04
C GLN A 1025 57.41 0.39 -59.05
N HIS A 1026 57.94 -0.77 -58.66
CA HIS A 1026 58.81 -1.65 -59.45
C HIS A 1026 58.37 -3.14 -59.45
N GLU A 1027 57.28 -3.50 -58.77
CA GLU A 1027 56.71 -4.86 -58.90
C GLU A 1027 56.11 -5.05 -60.31
N HIS A 1028 56.27 -6.24 -60.87
CA HIS A 1028 56.03 -6.47 -62.30
C HIS A 1028 54.55 -6.58 -62.67
N ALA A 1029 54.18 -6.02 -63.82
CA ALA A 1029 52.82 -6.06 -64.35
C ALA A 1029 52.35 -7.50 -64.61
N GLY A 1030 51.27 -7.94 -63.94
CA GLY A 1030 50.62 -9.22 -64.23
C GLY A 1030 49.65 -9.74 -63.16
N SER A 1031 49.90 -9.44 -61.87
CA SER A 1031 49.00 -9.77 -60.76
C SER A 1031 48.72 -8.52 -59.92
N PRO A 1032 47.51 -8.34 -59.36
CA PRO A 1032 47.29 -7.37 -58.29
C PRO A 1032 48.18 -7.69 -57.09
N ALA A 1033 48.55 -6.63 -56.35
CA ALA A 1033 49.42 -6.70 -55.19
C ALA A 1033 48.73 -7.44 -54.02
N LEU A 1034 49.51 -7.94 -53.06
CA LEU A 1034 48.96 -8.77 -51.96
C LEU A 1034 47.90 -8.02 -51.14
N ALA A 1035 48.15 -6.75 -50.84
CA ALA A 1035 47.21 -5.90 -50.12
C ALA A 1035 45.96 -5.53 -50.96
N GLU A 1036 46.05 -5.48 -52.29
CA GLU A 1036 44.89 -5.27 -53.17
C GLU A 1036 44.00 -6.51 -53.21
N ARG A 1037 44.59 -7.71 -53.33
CA ARG A 1037 43.88 -8.99 -53.18
C ARG A 1037 43.20 -9.08 -51.81
N PHE A 1038 43.89 -8.67 -50.75
CA PHE A 1038 43.32 -8.62 -49.41
C PHE A 1038 42.15 -7.63 -49.29
N ALA A 1039 42.25 -6.44 -49.86
CA ALA A 1039 41.15 -5.47 -49.88
C ALA A 1039 39.90 -6.00 -50.61
N THR A 1040 40.08 -6.75 -51.71
CA THR A 1040 38.97 -7.44 -52.38
C THR A 1040 38.32 -8.50 -51.49
N ILE A 1041 39.10 -9.31 -50.76
CA ILE A 1041 38.58 -10.29 -49.80
C ILE A 1041 37.84 -9.59 -48.65
N LEU A 1042 38.38 -8.48 -48.13
CA LEU A 1042 37.76 -7.72 -47.06
C LEU A 1042 36.38 -7.17 -47.50
N HIS A 1043 36.28 -6.64 -48.72
CA HIS A 1043 35.06 -6.02 -49.24
C HIS A 1043 34.00 -7.03 -49.74
N GLN A 1044 34.40 -8.09 -50.46
CA GLN A 1044 33.49 -9.01 -51.17
C GLN A 1044 33.47 -10.44 -50.60
N GLY A 1045 34.29 -10.71 -49.58
CA GLY A 1045 34.34 -12.01 -48.91
C GLY A 1045 33.04 -12.44 -48.22
N PRO A 1046 32.38 -11.59 -47.40
CA PRO A 1046 31.23 -12.02 -46.58
C PRO A 1046 30.09 -12.63 -47.39
N ASP A 1047 29.70 -11.96 -48.48
CA ASP A 1047 28.60 -12.35 -49.35
C ASP A 1047 28.84 -13.74 -49.99
N LEU A 1048 30.10 -14.09 -50.21
CA LEU A 1048 30.55 -15.39 -50.76
C LEU A 1048 30.94 -16.41 -49.67
N GLY A 1049 30.65 -16.13 -48.40
CA GLY A 1049 30.93 -16.99 -47.26
C GLY A 1049 32.40 -17.07 -46.88
N ILE A 1050 33.13 -15.95 -46.99
CA ILE A 1050 34.54 -15.81 -46.59
C ILE A 1050 34.62 -14.70 -45.53
N HIS A 1051 34.82 -15.09 -44.27
CA HIS A 1051 34.75 -14.21 -43.10
C HIS A 1051 36.14 -14.00 -42.49
N LEU A 1052 36.35 -12.85 -41.85
CA LEU A 1052 37.58 -12.51 -41.13
C LEU A 1052 37.31 -12.41 -39.62
N LEU A 1053 38.28 -12.89 -38.84
CA LEU A 1053 38.44 -12.56 -37.43
C LEU A 1053 39.85 -11.95 -37.29
N MET A 1054 39.94 -10.66 -37.04
CA MET A 1054 41.21 -9.92 -37.09
C MET A 1054 41.47 -9.13 -35.81
N TRP A 1055 42.66 -9.31 -35.23
CA TRP A 1055 43.12 -8.51 -34.09
C TRP A 1055 44.19 -7.48 -34.49
N CYS A 1056 44.06 -6.25 -33.97
CA CYS A 1056 45.09 -5.22 -34.05
C CYS A 1056 45.26 -4.45 -32.71
N ASP A 1057 46.48 -3.96 -32.44
CA ASP A 1057 46.80 -3.25 -31.18
C ASP A 1057 46.09 -1.89 -31.03
N ARG A 1058 45.79 -1.24 -32.15
CA ARG A 1058 45.21 0.12 -32.28
C ARG A 1058 44.47 0.27 -33.61
N LEU A 1059 43.53 1.21 -33.70
CA LEU A 1059 42.85 1.55 -34.97
C LEU A 1059 43.82 2.10 -36.03
N THR A 1060 44.93 2.73 -35.63
CA THR A 1060 46.00 3.18 -36.55
C THR A 1060 46.62 2.03 -37.36
N SER A 1061 46.65 0.83 -36.78
CA SER A 1061 47.22 -0.36 -37.42
C SER A 1061 46.30 -0.94 -38.50
N LEU A 1062 44.98 -0.68 -38.41
CA LEU A 1062 44.01 -0.93 -39.49
C LEU A 1062 44.01 0.19 -40.53
N LYS A 1063 44.00 1.46 -40.10
CA LYS A 1063 43.99 2.65 -40.98
C LYS A 1063 45.19 2.81 -41.92
N SER A 1064 46.24 2.00 -41.73
CA SER A 1064 47.38 1.96 -42.65
C SER A 1064 47.16 1.05 -43.86
N MET A 1065 46.10 0.23 -43.91
CA MET A 1065 45.76 -0.58 -45.08
C MET A 1065 45.44 0.25 -46.34
N PRO A 1066 45.78 -0.26 -47.55
CA PRO A 1066 45.41 0.40 -48.80
C PRO A 1066 43.94 0.12 -49.16
N GLY A 1067 43.10 1.12 -48.95
CA GLY A 1067 41.68 1.13 -49.32
C GLY A 1067 41.01 2.38 -48.73
N SER A 1068 39.82 2.74 -49.21
CA SER A 1068 38.97 3.71 -48.52
C SER A 1068 38.26 3.02 -47.35
N ASN A 1069 38.40 3.56 -46.13
CA ASN A 1069 37.69 3.14 -44.92
C ASN A 1069 37.55 1.62 -44.68
N ALA A 1070 38.67 0.91 -44.53
CA ALA A 1070 38.68 -0.51 -44.14
C ALA A 1070 37.89 -0.85 -42.85
N LEU A 1071 37.55 0.15 -42.01
CA LEU A 1071 36.69 0.01 -40.82
C LEU A 1071 35.19 -0.17 -41.16
N GLU A 1072 34.74 0.31 -42.33
CA GLU A 1072 33.35 0.16 -42.82
C GLU A 1072 33.03 -1.27 -43.26
N HIS A 1073 34.01 -2.17 -43.32
CA HIS A 1073 33.82 -3.59 -43.63
C HIS A 1073 33.81 -4.48 -42.38
N PHE A 1074 33.82 -3.89 -41.18
CA PHE A 1074 33.73 -4.62 -39.91
C PHE A 1074 32.52 -4.15 -39.12
N ASP A 1075 31.40 -4.84 -39.30
CA ASP A 1075 30.15 -4.52 -38.60
C ASP A 1075 30.05 -5.13 -37.20
N ARG A 1076 30.96 -6.05 -36.85
CA ARG A 1076 31.12 -6.55 -35.48
C ARG A 1076 32.50 -6.16 -34.96
N ARG A 1077 32.52 -5.34 -33.91
CA ARG A 1077 33.75 -4.71 -33.39
C ARG A 1077 33.87 -4.97 -31.88
N VAL A 1078 34.85 -5.76 -31.48
CA VAL A 1078 35.24 -5.94 -30.07
C VAL A 1078 36.34 -4.95 -29.74
N VAL A 1079 36.12 -4.14 -28.71
CA VAL A 1079 37.04 -3.07 -28.31
C VAL A 1079 37.36 -3.20 -26.82
N PHE A 1080 38.63 -3.42 -26.51
CA PHE A 1080 39.17 -3.36 -25.16
C PHE A 1080 39.43 -1.91 -24.74
N ARG A 1081 39.93 -1.70 -23.51
CA ARG A 1081 40.30 -0.37 -23.01
C ARG A 1081 41.21 0.40 -23.98
N THR A 1082 40.71 1.52 -24.51
CA THR A 1082 41.46 2.42 -25.42
C THR A 1082 42.14 3.57 -24.66
N PRO A 1083 43.20 4.19 -25.20
CA PRO A 1083 43.84 5.37 -24.56
C PRO A 1083 43.23 6.70 -25.01
N SER A 1084 42.30 6.71 -25.96
CA SER A 1084 41.83 7.92 -26.66
C SER A 1084 40.31 7.93 -26.80
N LYS A 1085 39.66 9.00 -26.30
CA LYS A 1085 38.21 9.16 -26.44
C LYS A 1085 37.78 9.31 -27.91
N ASN A 1086 38.65 9.84 -28.78
CA ASN A 1086 38.38 9.92 -30.22
C ASN A 1086 38.45 8.54 -30.90
N GLU A 1087 39.39 7.68 -30.49
CA GLU A 1087 39.50 6.30 -30.98
C GLU A 1087 38.30 5.46 -30.50
N SER A 1088 37.87 5.65 -29.25
CA SER A 1088 36.63 5.08 -28.71
C SER A 1088 35.39 5.52 -29.50
N MET A 1089 35.24 6.83 -29.74
CA MET A 1089 34.12 7.39 -30.53
C MET A 1089 34.08 6.84 -31.97
N GLU A 1090 35.22 6.68 -32.62
CA GLU A 1090 35.28 6.18 -34.01
C GLU A 1090 35.01 4.67 -34.11
N LEU A 1091 35.40 3.89 -33.09
CA LEU A 1091 35.16 2.45 -33.06
C LEU A 1091 33.73 2.09 -32.65
N LEU A 1092 33.18 2.78 -31.63
CA LEU A 1092 31.98 2.38 -30.86
C LEU A 1092 30.85 3.42 -30.84
N GLU A 1093 31.02 4.57 -31.49
CA GLU A 1093 30.12 5.74 -31.37
C GLU A 1093 29.92 6.22 -29.91
N TRP A 1094 30.89 5.90 -29.05
CA TRP A 1094 30.82 6.07 -27.60
C TRP A 1094 32.21 6.34 -27.02
N PRO A 1095 32.40 7.31 -26.12
CA PRO A 1095 33.74 7.70 -25.65
C PRO A 1095 34.25 6.86 -24.47
N GLY A 1096 33.42 5.97 -23.91
CA GLY A 1096 33.65 5.34 -22.60
C GLY A 1096 34.64 4.18 -22.60
N ALA A 1097 35.15 3.69 -23.74
CA ALA A 1097 36.15 2.63 -23.74
C ALA A 1097 37.50 3.06 -23.13
N THR A 1098 37.71 4.34 -22.84
CA THR A 1098 38.87 4.79 -22.05
C THR A 1098 38.78 4.41 -20.56
N GLU A 1099 37.57 4.17 -20.08
CA GLU A 1099 37.22 3.96 -18.67
C GLU A 1099 36.94 2.48 -18.34
N LEU A 1100 37.02 1.57 -19.33
CA LEU A 1100 36.98 0.12 -19.12
C LEU A 1100 38.10 -0.36 -18.19
N SER A 1101 37.78 -1.32 -17.32
CA SER A 1101 38.74 -2.17 -16.59
C SER A 1101 39.47 -3.11 -17.57
N GLN A 1102 40.56 -3.76 -17.12
CA GLN A 1102 41.42 -4.53 -18.03
C GLN A 1102 40.74 -5.81 -18.56
N ASP A 1103 39.90 -6.43 -17.73
CA ASP A 1103 39.19 -7.70 -17.98
C ASP A 1103 37.95 -7.59 -18.87
N TYR A 1104 37.60 -6.41 -19.35
CA TYR A 1104 36.33 -6.16 -20.03
C TYR A 1104 36.54 -5.61 -21.45
N ALA A 1105 35.64 -6.00 -22.33
CA ALA A 1105 35.55 -5.52 -23.70
C ALA A 1105 34.11 -5.10 -24.01
N VAL A 1106 33.95 -4.27 -25.04
CA VAL A 1106 32.65 -3.94 -25.61
C VAL A 1106 32.57 -4.52 -27.01
N LEU A 1107 31.59 -5.38 -27.26
CA LEU A 1107 31.13 -5.75 -28.59
C LEU A 1107 30.18 -4.65 -29.09
N PHE A 1108 30.43 -4.10 -30.26
CA PHE A 1108 29.55 -3.18 -30.98
C PHE A 1108 29.10 -3.81 -32.28
N ASP A 1109 27.79 -3.68 -32.53
CA ASP A 1109 27.10 -4.07 -33.74
C ASP A 1109 26.67 -2.79 -34.48
N THR A 1110 27.29 -2.49 -35.62
CA THR A 1110 26.96 -1.30 -36.44
C THR A 1110 25.58 -1.40 -37.10
N THR A 1111 25.09 -2.63 -37.33
CA THR A 1111 23.83 -2.87 -38.04
C THR A 1111 22.60 -2.69 -37.15
N THR A 1112 22.77 -2.87 -35.83
CA THR A 1112 21.72 -2.59 -34.83
C THR A 1112 21.99 -1.33 -34.00
N GLY A 1113 23.24 -0.84 -33.98
CA GLY A 1113 23.71 0.22 -33.07
C GLY A 1113 23.92 -0.25 -31.62
N GLU A 1114 23.73 -1.54 -31.33
CA GLU A 1114 23.83 -2.08 -29.97
C GLU A 1114 25.28 -2.24 -29.50
N ARG A 1115 25.49 -1.94 -28.21
CA ARG A 1115 26.76 -2.13 -27.49
C ARG A 1115 26.53 -3.08 -26.33
N GLU A 1116 27.31 -4.16 -26.30
CA GLU A 1116 27.33 -5.15 -25.24
C GLU A 1116 28.68 -5.12 -24.53
N MET A 1117 28.68 -4.82 -23.24
CA MET A 1117 29.86 -5.00 -22.40
C MET A 1117 29.90 -6.45 -21.89
N PHE A 1118 31.07 -7.09 -22.00
CA PHE A 1118 31.28 -8.47 -21.62
C PHE A 1118 32.68 -8.68 -21.02
N ARG A 1119 32.85 -9.79 -20.29
CA ARG A 1119 34.15 -10.30 -19.82
C ARG A 1119 34.60 -11.41 -20.77
N PRO A 1120 35.59 -11.18 -21.66
CA PRO A 1120 36.15 -12.24 -22.51
C PRO A 1120 36.59 -13.44 -21.67
N TYR A 1121 36.47 -14.64 -22.24
CA TYR A 1121 36.95 -15.83 -21.53
C TYR A 1121 38.47 -15.76 -21.32
N HIS A 1122 38.94 -16.25 -20.18
CA HIS A 1122 40.35 -16.57 -19.98
C HIS A 1122 40.80 -17.63 -21.01
N LEU A 1123 42.10 -17.58 -21.37
CA LEU A 1123 42.69 -18.50 -22.34
C LEU A 1123 42.49 -19.95 -21.88
N PRO A 1124 41.82 -20.82 -22.66
CA PRO A 1124 41.45 -22.15 -22.19
C PRO A 1124 42.65 -23.03 -21.84
N SER A 1125 42.49 -23.90 -20.85
CA SER A 1125 43.54 -24.85 -20.46
C SER A 1125 43.84 -25.83 -21.60
N ARG A 1126 45.09 -26.30 -21.68
CA ARG A 1126 45.50 -27.28 -22.72
C ARG A 1126 44.70 -28.58 -22.59
N GLU A 1127 44.48 -29.04 -21.37
CA GLU A 1127 43.75 -30.27 -21.07
C GLU A 1127 42.29 -30.16 -21.54
N TRP A 1128 41.63 -29.02 -21.31
CA TRP A 1128 40.28 -28.76 -21.83
C TRP A 1128 40.24 -28.66 -23.36
N LEU A 1129 41.25 -28.05 -24.00
CA LEU A 1129 41.33 -28.02 -25.47
C LEU A 1129 41.51 -29.42 -26.08
N GLU A 1130 42.26 -30.30 -25.41
CA GLU A 1130 42.43 -31.70 -25.81
C GLU A 1130 41.11 -32.50 -25.62
N GLU A 1131 40.41 -32.33 -24.50
CA GLU A 1131 39.08 -32.94 -24.27
C GLU A 1131 38.03 -32.44 -25.28
N ALA A 1132 37.95 -31.13 -25.52
CA ALA A 1132 37.01 -30.54 -26.47
C ALA A 1132 37.25 -31.01 -27.91
N ALA A 1133 38.52 -31.14 -28.31
CA ALA A 1133 38.89 -31.69 -29.62
C ALA A 1133 38.56 -33.19 -29.73
N GLU A 1134 38.78 -33.98 -28.68
CA GLU A 1134 38.40 -35.40 -28.63
C GLU A 1134 36.88 -35.58 -28.76
N LYS A 1135 36.08 -34.73 -28.12
CA LYS A 1135 34.61 -34.71 -28.26
C LYS A 1135 34.17 -34.32 -29.67
N ILE A 1136 34.70 -33.22 -30.22
CA ILE A 1136 34.38 -32.79 -31.60
C ILE A 1136 34.77 -33.88 -32.62
N GLY A 1137 35.91 -34.53 -32.44
CA GLY A 1137 36.39 -35.63 -33.29
C GLY A 1137 35.55 -36.92 -33.21
N ARG A 1138 34.67 -37.05 -32.21
CA ARG A 1138 33.73 -38.18 -32.05
C ARG A 1138 32.33 -37.91 -32.59
N LYS A 1139 32.00 -36.66 -32.95
CA LYS A 1139 30.66 -36.32 -33.47
C LYS A 1139 30.35 -37.03 -34.78
N ILE A 1140 29.10 -37.44 -34.92
CA ILE A 1140 28.54 -38.05 -36.13
C ILE A 1140 27.68 -37.01 -36.86
N LEU A 1141 27.67 -37.04 -38.20
CA LEU A 1141 26.75 -36.20 -38.98
C LEU A 1141 25.28 -36.57 -38.65
N PRO A 1142 24.36 -35.61 -38.58
CA PRO A 1142 22.93 -35.91 -38.54
C PRO A 1142 22.50 -36.61 -39.84
N ASN A 1143 21.55 -37.56 -39.73
CA ASN A 1143 20.97 -38.32 -40.85
C ASN A 1143 19.91 -37.53 -41.62
#